data_AF-R6YB69-F1
#
_entry.id   AF-R6YB69-F1
#
_cell.length_a   1.000
_cell.length_b   1.000
_cell.length_c   1.000
_cell.angle_alpha   90.00
_cell.angle_beta   90.00
_cell.angle_gamma   90.00
#
_symmetry.space_group_name_H-M   'P 1'
#
loop_
_entity.id
_entity.type
_entity.pdbx_description
1 polymer ?
#
loop_
_entity_poly.entity_id
_entity_poly.type
_entity_poly.pdbx_seq_one_letter_code
_entity_poly.pdbx_strand_id
1 'polypeptide(L)'
;MNKLALQLLKKWGGIDVDQLQADLSRMQEEKNQLSGRLNQTVSSLEDRQNQLVRLQEELKSLKSKQQEQEAKLTSQQDESQQKLNDLTQLKEETDKQLAVLTQQKAELKQKLAELIHQTEKSVKEIATLKQQKTETEQKLTELTNQKDITDKQLAKLTQQQDELAQKLTELNNQKEASNKELAEVNRQRTELEQKLSDLSRQKAETEQKQTALMQENTALTEENKKLQQSVSQQNSQLENLHTQLQSLQTASETASASSQKELQAVLQEKTALTEELQAIKAEMETTRQAYEKAKSETSVARQEAESAKAEKATVQMSVQTLQKDLEASETALKAMTEGLELSKKEVETSKQMLEVSLKELQESKQALQGFQEELKAAKAASEVKKEEWTSLQETLHTQQKELEASKTELKNQLKELETAKIALESQQKELDAAQKTYETQQRELKTAQQEQEAFQQKLATEKEAIDSQKEELAASQETLKTKQEAFNTSQAAWEKQQQELDAFKQAVEADKLALENAKSEFAIQQKNLNETIQTVKAEKQALATSQKTLEDQWKKLENTKQELESYRKALEAEKEALEEQKTALRNAMESTETTSEKPEMPRVTNEKEETTSKEEKSPAATTVSAAVHPHKLPEAEEEKPRKEPAEELREKRALQDELTNISRKQPYIRITSTDCCQFLFEARHLQIKAGLFDWGVEGTEIIQGEPQYIPHDAIARIEGLDSLFATDEIACDFSCQEGAAEAAELLLLAICCCQPMRITYRDKNGRISQKTLYYACFLPGEPNFTLPYPGMYRDMLGDEMDTDHIAARCAGYAEPRIFSINQIQAVQVFDAFFTTSEGVETIQEAIQLATECGQEEMADLLTNRLRETIGEKFP
;
A
#
# COMPACT_ATOMS: atom_id res chain seq x y z
N MET A 1 144.34 -110.34 -64.06
CA MET A 1 144.80 -110.89 -65.36
C MET A 1 144.41 -109.89 -66.45
N ASN A 2 145.20 -109.56 -67.48
CA ASN A 2 146.64 -109.73 -67.69
C ASN A 2 147.27 -108.30 -67.70
N LYS A 3 148.40 -108.09 -67.03
CA LYS A 3 148.84 -106.73 -66.61
C LYS A 3 149.16 -105.78 -67.79
N LEU A 4 149.53 -106.35 -68.95
CA LEU A 4 149.78 -105.62 -70.19
C LEU A 4 148.50 -105.05 -70.83
N ALA A 5 147.36 -105.74 -70.71
CA ALA A 5 146.10 -105.32 -71.34
C ALA A 5 145.52 -104.04 -70.71
N LEU A 6 145.61 -103.92 -69.38
CA LEU A 6 145.22 -102.69 -68.65
C LEU A 6 146.07 -101.48 -69.05
N GLN A 7 147.36 -101.68 -69.33
CA GLN A 7 148.24 -100.60 -69.80
C GLN A 7 147.98 -100.20 -71.27
N LEU A 8 147.44 -101.09 -72.10
CA LEU A 8 147.07 -100.77 -73.49
C LEU A 8 145.73 -100.05 -73.55
N LEU A 9 144.71 -100.48 -72.79
CA LEU A 9 143.43 -99.77 -72.70
C LEU A 9 143.60 -98.35 -72.14
N LYS A 10 144.40 -98.16 -71.08
CA LYS A 10 144.68 -96.81 -70.52
C LYS A 10 145.50 -95.91 -71.46
N LYS A 11 145.99 -96.41 -72.61
CA LYS A 11 146.80 -95.64 -73.58
C LYS A 11 146.10 -95.36 -74.91
N TRP A 12 145.09 -96.15 -75.30
CA TRP A 12 144.35 -96.00 -76.56
C TRP A 12 142.83 -95.80 -76.39
N GLY A 13 142.28 -95.95 -75.17
CA GLY A 13 140.83 -95.83 -74.92
C GLY A 13 140.34 -94.46 -74.44
N GLY A 14 141.20 -93.62 -73.85
CA GLY A 14 140.87 -92.27 -73.36
C GLY A 14 139.89 -92.17 -72.17
N ILE A 15 139.16 -93.24 -71.87
CA ILE A 15 138.13 -93.31 -70.82
C ILE A 15 138.76 -93.86 -69.53
N ASP A 16 138.77 -93.05 -68.46
CA ASP A 16 139.14 -93.52 -67.12
C ASP A 16 137.89 -93.95 -66.36
N VAL A 17 137.79 -95.24 -66.04
CA VAL A 17 136.57 -95.83 -65.43
C VAL A 17 136.39 -95.33 -64.00
N ASP A 18 137.48 -95.07 -63.28
CA ASP A 18 137.46 -94.52 -61.93
C ASP A 18 136.86 -93.09 -61.92
N GLN A 19 137.12 -92.30 -62.97
CA GLN A 19 136.53 -90.97 -63.15
C GLN A 19 135.03 -91.05 -63.41
N LEU A 20 134.58 -91.92 -64.32
CA LEU A 20 133.14 -92.10 -64.57
C LEU A 20 132.38 -92.61 -63.35
N GLN A 21 133.00 -93.44 -62.51
CA GLN A 21 132.37 -93.91 -61.27
C GLN A 21 132.36 -92.84 -60.17
N ALA A 22 133.36 -91.96 -60.11
CA ALA A 22 133.33 -90.76 -59.29
C ALA A 22 132.24 -89.77 -59.75
N ASP A 23 132.13 -89.53 -61.05
CA ASP A 23 131.11 -88.65 -61.64
C ASP A 23 129.69 -89.20 -61.45
N LEU A 24 129.49 -90.52 -61.58
CA LEU A 24 128.20 -91.16 -61.27
C LEU A 24 127.84 -91.00 -59.78
N SER A 25 128.80 -91.24 -58.88
CA SER A 25 128.61 -91.07 -57.43
C SER A 25 128.27 -89.62 -57.08
N ARG A 26 128.96 -88.66 -57.71
CA ARG A 26 128.68 -87.22 -57.60
C ARG A 26 127.29 -86.87 -58.14
N MET A 27 126.89 -87.40 -59.28
CA MET A 27 125.54 -87.18 -59.85
C MET A 27 124.43 -87.79 -58.97
N GLN A 28 124.70 -88.91 -58.29
CA GLN A 28 123.78 -89.46 -57.29
C GLN A 28 123.71 -88.58 -56.03
N GLU A 29 124.82 -88.03 -55.57
CA GLU A 29 124.86 -87.10 -54.44
C GLU A 29 124.15 -85.77 -54.77
N GLU A 30 124.44 -85.15 -55.93
CA GLU A 30 123.73 -83.96 -56.42
C GLU A 30 122.23 -84.23 -56.60
N LYS A 31 121.84 -85.41 -57.10
CA LYS A 31 120.43 -85.85 -57.16
C LYS A 31 119.81 -85.97 -55.77
N ASN A 32 120.50 -86.55 -54.80
CA ASN A 32 120.01 -86.71 -53.43
C ASN A 32 119.82 -85.34 -52.75
N GLN A 33 120.78 -84.43 -52.92
CA GLN A 33 120.69 -83.07 -52.41
C GLN A 33 119.56 -82.27 -53.08
N LEU A 34 119.38 -82.40 -54.40
CA LEU A 34 118.24 -81.81 -55.12
C LEU A 34 116.90 -82.40 -54.66
N SER A 35 116.82 -83.71 -54.42
CA SER A 35 115.62 -84.36 -53.88
C SER A 35 115.33 -83.91 -52.44
N GLY A 36 116.35 -83.73 -51.60
CA GLY A 36 116.21 -83.18 -50.26
C GLY A 36 115.69 -81.75 -50.27
N ARG A 37 116.26 -80.89 -51.12
CA ARG A 37 115.79 -79.50 -51.33
C ARG A 37 114.37 -79.47 -51.89
N LEU A 38 114.03 -80.36 -52.83
CA LEU A 38 112.67 -80.46 -53.38
C LEU A 38 111.67 -80.82 -52.28
N ASN A 39 111.95 -81.85 -51.48
CA ASN A 39 111.09 -82.25 -50.36
C ASN A 39 110.93 -81.13 -49.32
N GLN A 40 112.00 -80.37 -49.02
CA GLN A 40 111.91 -79.17 -48.17
C GLN A 40 111.01 -78.09 -48.78
N THR A 41 111.10 -77.83 -50.09
CA THR A 41 110.21 -76.86 -50.75
C THR A 41 108.76 -77.33 -50.84
N VAL A 42 108.51 -78.63 -51.01
CA VAL A 42 107.16 -79.21 -50.97
C VAL A 42 106.55 -79.06 -49.57
N SER A 43 107.27 -79.49 -48.52
CA SER A 43 106.81 -79.32 -47.13
C SER A 43 106.56 -77.84 -46.78
N SER A 44 107.41 -76.90 -47.22
CA SER A 44 107.19 -75.47 -47.02
C SER A 44 105.98 -74.91 -47.80
N LEU A 45 105.64 -75.50 -48.95
CA LEU A 45 104.43 -75.16 -49.69
C LEU A 45 103.17 -75.76 -49.05
N GLU A 46 103.24 -77.00 -48.55
CA GLU A 46 102.17 -77.64 -47.77
C GLU A 46 101.87 -76.84 -46.49
N ASP A 47 102.90 -76.41 -45.76
CA ASP A 47 102.74 -75.52 -44.59
C ASP A 47 102.07 -74.19 -44.96
N ARG A 48 102.49 -73.55 -46.07
CA ARG A 48 101.82 -72.33 -46.56
C ARG A 48 100.38 -72.58 -47.03
N GLN A 49 100.09 -73.74 -47.60
CA GLN A 49 98.74 -74.11 -48.01
C GLN A 49 97.85 -74.36 -46.78
N ASN A 50 98.36 -75.04 -45.75
CA ASN A 50 97.69 -75.22 -44.46
C ASN A 50 97.44 -73.87 -43.74
N GLN A 51 98.39 -72.94 -43.81
CA GLN A 51 98.20 -71.57 -43.31
C GLN A 51 97.12 -70.81 -44.10
N LEU A 52 97.12 -70.92 -45.43
CA LEU A 52 96.11 -70.27 -46.28
C LEU A 52 94.69 -70.81 -46.01
N VAL A 53 94.53 -72.13 -45.78
CA VAL A 53 93.24 -72.72 -45.41
C VAL A 53 92.75 -72.16 -44.06
N ARG A 54 93.62 -72.12 -43.03
CA ARG A 54 93.25 -71.54 -41.72
C ARG A 54 92.85 -70.07 -41.84
N LEU A 55 93.60 -69.27 -42.60
CA LEU A 55 93.27 -67.86 -42.84
C LEU A 55 91.95 -67.70 -43.62
N GLN A 56 91.61 -68.61 -44.54
CA GLN A 56 90.31 -68.62 -45.22
C GLN A 56 89.16 -68.95 -44.25
N GLU A 57 89.36 -69.89 -43.32
CA GLU A 57 88.37 -70.24 -42.29
C GLU A 57 88.18 -69.12 -41.27
N GLU A 58 89.26 -68.47 -40.82
CA GLU A 58 89.23 -67.29 -39.95
C GLU A 58 88.50 -66.12 -40.63
N LEU A 59 88.83 -65.82 -41.89
CA LEU A 59 88.18 -64.74 -42.66
C LEU A 59 86.69 -65.05 -42.89
N LYS A 60 86.31 -66.31 -43.11
CA LYS A 60 84.92 -66.76 -43.17
C LYS A 60 84.20 -66.60 -41.81
N SER A 61 84.86 -66.93 -40.70
CA SER A 61 84.32 -66.74 -39.34
C SER A 61 84.12 -65.25 -39.03
N LEU A 62 85.09 -64.40 -39.37
CA LEU A 62 85.01 -62.95 -39.18
C LEU A 62 83.88 -62.33 -40.01
N LYS A 63 83.71 -62.73 -41.28
CA LYS A 63 82.56 -62.30 -42.10
C LYS A 63 81.22 -62.72 -41.49
N SER A 64 81.10 -63.95 -40.98
CA SER A 64 79.88 -64.41 -40.31
C SER A 64 79.55 -63.58 -39.07
N LYS A 65 80.57 -63.23 -38.26
CA LYS A 65 80.42 -62.37 -37.07
C LYS A 65 80.06 -60.93 -37.44
N GLN A 66 80.65 -60.40 -38.52
CA GLN A 66 80.31 -59.07 -39.05
C GLN A 66 78.83 -59.04 -39.48
N GLN A 67 78.36 -60.01 -40.26
CA GLN A 67 76.95 -60.09 -40.68
C GLN A 67 75.99 -60.24 -39.50
N GLU A 68 76.37 -61.01 -38.46
CA GLU A 68 75.58 -61.13 -37.22
C GLU A 68 75.52 -59.80 -36.44
N GLN A 69 76.61 -59.02 -36.43
CA GLN A 69 76.66 -57.71 -35.79
C GLN A 69 75.89 -56.64 -36.58
N GLU A 70 76.00 -56.65 -37.91
CA GLU A 70 75.21 -55.80 -38.81
C GLU A 70 73.71 -56.06 -38.64
N ALA A 71 73.28 -57.32 -38.65
CA ALA A 71 71.87 -57.68 -38.42
C ALA A 71 71.34 -57.23 -37.05
N LYS A 72 72.16 -57.31 -35.98
CA LYS A 72 71.80 -56.81 -34.65
C LYS A 72 71.69 -55.28 -34.61
N LEU A 73 72.57 -54.57 -35.29
CA LEU A 73 72.51 -53.10 -35.41
C LEU A 73 71.28 -52.66 -36.20
N THR A 74 70.94 -53.34 -37.32
CA THR A 74 69.70 -53.09 -38.05
C THR A 74 68.47 -53.31 -37.16
N SER A 75 68.40 -54.44 -36.45
CA SER A 75 67.28 -54.71 -35.52
C SER A 75 67.15 -53.64 -34.42
N GLN A 76 68.26 -53.13 -33.88
CA GLN A 76 68.26 -52.06 -32.88
C GLN A 76 67.86 -50.70 -33.48
N GLN A 77 68.23 -50.44 -34.73
CA GLN A 77 67.82 -49.26 -35.48
C GLN A 77 66.31 -49.28 -35.77
N ASP A 78 65.78 -50.42 -36.22
CA ASP A 78 64.34 -50.61 -36.49
C ASP A 78 63.50 -50.48 -35.21
N GLU A 79 63.94 -51.10 -34.10
CA GLU A 79 63.33 -50.91 -32.78
C GLU A 79 63.32 -49.45 -32.33
N SER A 80 64.41 -48.71 -32.61
CA SER A 80 64.53 -47.31 -32.22
C SER A 80 63.66 -46.40 -33.08
N GLN A 81 63.56 -46.71 -34.39
CA GLN A 81 62.66 -46.02 -35.31
C GLN A 81 61.19 -46.26 -34.96
N GLN A 82 60.82 -47.48 -34.57
CA GLN A 82 59.45 -47.77 -34.10
C GLN A 82 59.12 -46.95 -32.85
N LYS A 83 59.99 -46.95 -31.83
CA LYS A 83 59.81 -46.15 -30.60
C LYS A 83 59.70 -44.65 -30.90
N LEU A 84 60.44 -44.14 -31.89
CA LEU A 84 60.34 -42.75 -32.36
C LEU A 84 59.00 -42.46 -33.05
N ASN A 85 58.50 -43.39 -33.87
CA ASN A 85 57.18 -43.29 -34.50
C ASN A 85 56.06 -43.28 -33.44
N ASP A 86 56.12 -44.20 -32.47
CA ASP A 86 55.15 -44.32 -31.38
C ASP A 86 55.11 -43.05 -30.51
N LEU A 87 56.28 -42.51 -30.15
CA LEU A 87 56.41 -41.23 -29.44
C LEU A 87 55.88 -40.04 -30.25
N THR A 88 56.03 -40.07 -31.59
CA THR A 88 55.51 -39.01 -32.47
C THR A 88 53.98 -39.05 -32.51
N GLN A 89 53.37 -40.23 -32.66
CA GLN A 89 51.91 -40.39 -32.60
C GLN A 89 51.34 -39.99 -31.23
N LEU A 90 51.99 -40.39 -30.13
CA LEU A 90 51.59 -40.00 -28.79
C LEU A 90 51.66 -38.47 -28.60
N LYS A 91 52.71 -37.83 -29.12
CA LYS A 91 52.84 -36.36 -29.10
C LYS A 91 51.70 -35.69 -29.88
N GLU A 92 51.45 -36.11 -31.12
CA GLU A 92 50.35 -35.57 -31.94
C GLU A 92 48.99 -35.69 -31.25
N GLU A 93 48.75 -36.81 -30.56
CA GLU A 93 47.53 -37.03 -29.80
C GLU A 93 47.43 -36.12 -28.56
N THR A 94 48.53 -35.91 -27.82
CA THR A 94 48.55 -34.92 -26.74
C THR A 94 48.40 -33.48 -27.24
N ASP A 95 48.95 -33.13 -28.40
CA ASP A 95 48.78 -31.81 -29.02
C ASP A 95 47.31 -31.57 -29.43
N LYS A 96 46.64 -32.59 -29.99
CA LYS A 96 45.20 -32.58 -30.28
C LYS A 96 44.36 -32.37 -29.01
N GLN A 97 44.65 -33.11 -27.94
CA GLN A 97 43.92 -32.99 -26.67
C GLN A 97 44.14 -31.63 -26.01
N LEU A 98 45.36 -31.09 -26.09
CA LEU A 98 45.68 -29.73 -25.63
C LEU A 98 44.92 -28.66 -26.42
N ALA A 99 44.76 -28.82 -27.74
CA ALA A 99 43.95 -27.92 -28.56
C ALA A 99 42.47 -27.95 -28.18
N VAL A 100 41.89 -29.13 -27.96
CA VAL A 100 40.47 -29.29 -27.50
C VAL A 100 40.27 -28.64 -26.13
N LEU A 101 41.15 -28.89 -25.17
CA LEU A 101 41.09 -28.26 -23.84
C LEU A 101 41.26 -26.73 -23.93
N THR A 102 42.08 -26.23 -24.85
CA THR A 102 42.25 -24.79 -25.10
C THR A 102 40.98 -24.16 -25.69
N GLN A 103 40.31 -24.84 -26.62
CA GLN A 103 39.02 -24.40 -27.16
C GLN A 103 37.93 -24.38 -26.07
N GLN A 104 37.77 -25.48 -25.31
CA GLN A 104 36.80 -25.54 -24.20
C GLN A 104 37.03 -24.45 -23.15
N LYS A 105 38.29 -24.13 -22.86
CA LYS A 105 38.66 -23.01 -21.95
C LYS A 105 38.29 -21.64 -22.53
N ALA A 106 38.32 -21.45 -23.85
CA ALA A 106 37.86 -20.23 -24.50
C ALA A 106 36.32 -20.13 -24.48
N GLU A 107 35.60 -21.21 -24.81
CA GLU A 107 34.14 -21.28 -24.76
C GLU A 107 33.57 -21.03 -23.35
N LEU A 108 34.21 -21.60 -22.31
CA LEU A 108 33.84 -21.35 -20.91
C LEU A 108 34.10 -19.90 -20.50
N LYS A 109 35.20 -19.28 -20.97
CA LYS A 109 35.45 -17.85 -20.75
C LYS A 109 34.40 -16.95 -21.41
N GLN A 110 33.96 -17.28 -22.63
CA GLN A 110 32.90 -16.53 -23.30
C GLN A 110 31.58 -16.62 -22.51
N LYS A 111 31.16 -17.83 -22.13
CA LYS A 111 29.94 -18.04 -21.32
C LYS A 111 29.99 -17.33 -19.97
N LEU A 112 31.16 -17.26 -19.34
CA LEU A 112 31.35 -16.49 -18.11
C LEU A 112 31.17 -14.99 -18.33
N ALA A 113 31.73 -14.42 -19.41
CA ALA A 113 31.54 -13.02 -19.75
C ALA A 113 30.06 -12.69 -20.11
N GLU A 114 29.37 -13.59 -20.80
CA GLU A 114 27.94 -13.47 -21.09
C GLU A 114 27.10 -13.48 -19.81
N LEU A 115 27.41 -14.36 -18.85
CA LEU A 115 26.77 -14.39 -17.52
C LEU A 115 27.06 -13.13 -16.69
N ILE A 116 28.29 -12.62 -16.70
CA ILE A 116 28.65 -11.35 -16.02
C ILE A 116 27.83 -10.20 -16.60
N HIS A 117 27.77 -10.07 -17.93
CA HIS A 117 26.98 -9.02 -18.59
C HIS A 117 25.47 -9.14 -18.32
N GLN A 118 24.92 -10.36 -18.26
CA GLN A 118 23.53 -10.58 -17.83
C GLN A 118 23.32 -10.14 -16.37
N THR A 119 24.23 -10.53 -15.46
CA THR A 119 24.18 -10.15 -14.03
C THR A 119 24.24 -8.63 -13.87
N GLU A 120 25.13 -7.93 -14.58
CA GLU A 120 25.17 -6.47 -14.55
C GLU A 120 23.89 -5.81 -15.06
N LYS A 121 23.24 -6.37 -16.09
CA LYS A 121 21.96 -5.86 -16.60
C LYS A 121 20.87 -5.99 -15.53
N SER A 122 20.77 -7.15 -14.89
CA SER A 122 19.79 -7.37 -13.81
C SER A 122 20.08 -6.51 -12.57
N VAL A 123 21.36 -6.25 -12.23
CA VAL A 123 21.72 -5.31 -11.16
C VAL A 123 21.28 -3.88 -11.48
N LYS A 124 21.44 -3.43 -12.74
CA LYS A 124 20.96 -2.12 -13.19
C LYS A 124 19.43 -2.02 -13.15
N GLU A 125 18.72 -3.09 -13.54
CA GLU A 125 17.25 -3.19 -13.46
C GLU A 125 16.75 -3.16 -12.00
N ILE A 126 17.38 -3.91 -11.10
CA ILE A 126 17.11 -3.90 -9.65
C ILE A 126 17.34 -2.49 -9.07
N ALA A 127 18.40 -1.79 -9.48
CA ALA A 127 18.65 -0.41 -9.04
C ALA A 127 17.53 0.55 -9.48
N THR A 128 17.06 0.46 -10.72
CA THR A 128 15.92 1.28 -11.20
C THR A 128 14.60 0.95 -10.49
N LEU A 129 14.31 -0.33 -10.25
CA LEU A 129 13.13 -0.76 -9.50
C LEU A 129 13.18 -0.29 -8.04
N LYS A 130 14.37 -0.27 -7.41
CA LYS A 130 14.57 0.25 -6.06
C LYS A 130 14.33 1.76 -5.98
N GLN A 131 14.75 2.53 -6.99
CA GLN A 131 14.42 3.96 -7.06
C GLN A 131 12.91 4.17 -7.24
N GLN A 132 12.27 3.47 -8.19
CA GLN A 132 10.82 3.54 -8.42
C GLN A 132 10.02 3.19 -7.16
N LYS A 133 10.47 2.20 -6.37
CA LYS A 133 9.89 1.89 -5.06
C LYS A 133 9.96 3.11 -4.13
N THR A 134 11.13 3.74 -3.95
CA THR A 134 11.25 4.91 -3.06
C THR A 134 10.44 6.13 -3.53
N GLU A 135 10.31 6.35 -4.83
CA GLU A 135 9.44 7.41 -5.38
C GLU A 135 7.94 7.10 -5.17
N THR A 136 7.56 5.82 -5.16
CA THR A 136 6.20 5.36 -4.89
C THR A 136 5.87 5.47 -3.40
N GLU A 137 6.80 5.11 -2.51
CA GLU A 137 6.68 5.29 -1.06
C GLU A 137 6.51 6.76 -0.68
N GLN A 138 7.28 7.67 -1.30
CA GLN A 138 7.11 9.11 -1.12
C GLN A 138 5.71 9.59 -1.54
N LYS A 139 5.26 9.23 -2.74
CA LYS A 139 3.89 9.55 -3.22
C LYS A 139 2.80 8.99 -2.32
N LEU A 140 2.99 7.79 -1.76
CA LEU A 140 2.07 7.19 -0.80
C LEU A 140 2.00 8.03 0.48
N THR A 141 3.14 8.43 1.07
CA THR A 141 3.13 9.29 2.26
C THR A 141 2.50 10.67 2.00
N GLU A 142 2.65 11.23 0.81
CA GLU A 142 2.00 12.49 0.45
C GLU A 142 0.48 12.32 0.29
N LEU A 143 0.02 11.23 -0.33
CA LEU A 143 -1.41 10.88 -0.41
C LEU A 143 -2.01 10.59 0.98
N THR A 144 -1.29 9.92 1.87
CA THR A 144 -1.71 9.73 3.27
C THR A 144 -1.89 11.09 3.95
N ASN A 145 -0.92 12.00 3.84
CA ASN A 145 -1.04 13.36 4.40
C ASN A 145 -2.22 14.15 3.80
N GLN A 146 -2.52 13.98 2.51
CA GLN A 146 -3.68 14.60 1.86
C GLN A 146 -5.02 14.01 2.35
N LYS A 147 -5.10 12.68 2.54
CA LYS A 147 -6.24 12.03 3.21
C LYS A 147 -6.42 12.59 4.62
N ASP A 148 -5.34 12.64 5.40
CA ASP A 148 -5.30 13.16 6.77
C ASP A 148 -5.79 14.61 6.89
N ILE A 149 -5.55 15.45 5.88
CA ILE A 149 -6.08 16.81 5.80
C ILE A 149 -7.56 16.82 5.41
N THR A 150 -7.97 15.95 4.49
CA THR A 150 -9.34 15.83 4.00
C THR A 150 -10.28 15.31 5.10
N ASP A 151 -9.88 14.28 5.85
CA ASP A 151 -10.65 13.70 6.94
C ASP A 151 -10.84 14.73 8.08
N LYS A 152 -9.83 15.56 8.36
CA LYS A 152 -9.93 16.69 9.31
C LYS A 152 -10.87 17.80 8.81
N GLN A 153 -10.98 18.00 7.50
CA GLN A 153 -11.97 18.93 6.93
C GLN A 153 -13.38 18.33 6.99
N LEU A 154 -13.53 17.03 6.70
CA LEU A 154 -14.80 16.31 6.75
C LEU A 154 -15.38 16.30 8.17
N ALA A 155 -14.59 15.92 9.17
CA ALA A 155 -15.00 15.95 10.58
C ALA A 155 -15.47 17.35 11.03
N LYS A 156 -14.81 18.41 10.55
CA LYS A 156 -15.20 19.81 10.82
C LYS A 156 -16.51 20.20 10.13
N LEU A 157 -16.78 19.70 8.93
CA LEU A 157 -18.06 19.89 8.24
C LEU A 157 -19.19 19.13 8.94
N THR A 158 -18.93 17.89 9.39
CA THR A 158 -19.90 17.11 10.20
C THR A 158 -20.25 17.85 11.49
N GLN A 159 -19.27 18.35 12.24
CA GLN A 159 -19.54 19.18 13.43
C GLN A 159 -20.41 20.41 13.11
N GLN A 160 -20.15 21.10 11.99
CA GLN A 160 -20.96 22.24 11.55
C GLN A 160 -22.39 21.83 11.16
N GLN A 161 -22.57 20.65 10.57
CA GLN A 161 -23.88 20.08 10.26
C GLN A 161 -24.66 19.75 11.55
N ASP A 162 -24.02 19.14 12.55
CA ASP A 162 -24.63 18.82 13.84
C ASP A 162 -25.00 20.07 14.63
N GLU A 163 -24.11 21.08 14.68
CA GLU A 163 -24.40 22.38 15.26
C GLU A 163 -25.58 23.09 14.59
N LEU A 164 -25.72 22.96 13.26
CA LEU A 164 -26.86 23.49 12.53
C LEU A 164 -28.15 22.71 12.80
N ALA A 165 -28.08 21.38 12.89
CA ALA A 165 -29.20 20.52 13.24
C ALA A 165 -29.74 20.87 14.64
N GLN A 166 -28.86 20.98 15.64
CA GLN A 166 -29.23 21.40 17.00
C GLN A 166 -29.91 22.78 17.02
N LYS A 167 -29.32 23.78 16.34
CA LYS A 167 -29.91 25.13 16.23
C LYS A 167 -31.28 25.10 15.55
N LEU A 168 -31.49 24.26 14.54
CA LEU A 168 -32.76 24.10 13.84
C LEU A 168 -33.83 23.43 14.73
N THR A 169 -33.44 22.40 15.50
CA THR A 169 -34.31 21.77 16.50
C THR A 169 -34.72 22.76 17.59
N GLU A 170 -33.79 23.55 18.13
CA GLU A 170 -34.11 24.55 19.15
C GLU A 170 -35.02 25.66 18.59
N LEU A 171 -34.77 26.14 17.36
CA LEU A 171 -35.62 27.13 16.71
C LEU A 171 -37.06 26.60 16.52
N ASN A 172 -37.25 25.31 16.22
CA ASN A 172 -38.58 24.72 16.17
C ASN A 172 -39.23 24.64 17.56
N ASN A 173 -38.47 24.28 18.61
CA ASN A 173 -38.99 24.25 19.98
C ASN A 173 -39.43 25.66 20.45
N GLN A 174 -38.65 26.70 20.15
CA GLN A 174 -39.00 28.10 20.43
C GLN A 174 -40.26 28.52 19.67
N LYS A 175 -40.37 28.17 18.38
CA LYS A 175 -41.59 28.38 17.56
C LYS A 175 -42.82 27.66 18.12
N GLU A 176 -42.69 26.44 18.62
CA GLU A 176 -43.79 25.72 19.27
C GLU A 176 -44.21 26.34 20.61
N ALA A 177 -43.25 26.84 21.40
CA ALA A 177 -43.55 27.61 22.61
C ALA A 177 -44.33 28.90 22.26
N SER A 178 -43.84 29.69 21.31
CA SER A 178 -44.52 30.90 20.83
C SER A 178 -45.92 30.62 20.28
N ASN A 179 -46.13 29.50 19.58
CA ASN A 179 -47.45 29.09 19.11
C ASN A 179 -48.41 28.72 20.26
N LYS A 180 -47.91 28.10 21.35
CA LYS A 180 -48.71 27.79 22.55
C LYS A 180 -49.11 29.07 23.29
N GLU A 181 -48.19 30.02 23.45
CA GLU A 181 -48.48 31.35 24.01
C GLU A 181 -49.51 32.11 23.16
N LEU A 182 -49.34 32.12 21.83
CA LEU A 182 -50.28 32.75 20.90
C LEU A 182 -51.67 32.11 20.97
N ALA A 183 -51.77 30.79 21.15
CA ALA A 183 -53.04 30.10 21.32
C ALA A 183 -53.74 30.52 22.64
N GLU A 184 -53.00 30.60 23.75
CA GLU A 184 -53.55 31.04 25.03
C GLU A 184 -53.95 32.52 25.03
N VAL A 185 -53.17 33.41 24.40
CA VAL A 185 -53.53 34.82 24.21
C VAL A 185 -54.83 34.97 23.40
N ASN A 186 -55.03 34.16 22.35
CA ASN A 186 -56.28 34.14 21.59
C ASN A 186 -57.46 33.56 22.40
N ARG A 187 -57.21 32.59 23.30
CA ARG A 187 -58.22 32.06 24.23
C ARG A 187 -58.64 33.12 25.27
N GLN A 188 -57.69 33.86 25.82
CA GLN A 188 -57.96 34.96 26.75
C GLN A 188 -58.67 36.13 26.06
N ARG A 189 -58.29 36.44 24.81
CA ARG A 189 -58.98 37.44 23.99
C ARG A 189 -60.45 37.08 23.75
N THR A 190 -60.74 35.84 23.35
CA THR A 190 -62.13 35.40 23.10
C THR A 190 -62.96 35.35 24.38
N GLU A 191 -62.37 34.97 25.53
CA GLU A 191 -63.01 35.13 26.84
C GLU A 191 -63.34 36.60 27.18
N LEU A 192 -62.45 37.54 26.85
CA LEU A 192 -62.68 38.97 27.09
C LEU A 192 -63.75 39.54 26.16
N GLU A 193 -63.73 39.18 24.87
CA GLU A 193 -64.78 39.57 23.90
C GLU A 193 -66.17 39.06 24.33
N GLN A 194 -66.24 37.82 24.84
CA GLN A 194 -67.47 37.26 25.43
C GLN A 194 -67.95 38.08 26.65
N LYS A 195 -67.06 38.34 27.62
CA LYS A 195 -67.38 39.13 28.83
C LYS A 195 -67.83 40.56 28.50
N LEU A 196 -67.26 41.18 27.45
CA LEU A 196 -67.60 42.52 26.99
C LEU A 196 -68.98 42.54 26.30
N SER A 197 -69.35 41.47 25.59
CA SER A 197 -70.69 41.25 25.05
C SER A 197 -71.75 41.11 26.17
N ASP A 198 -71.48 40.27 27.18
CA ASP A 198 -72.39 40.07 28.31
C ASP A 198 -72.57 41.35 29.15
N LEU A 199 -71.50 42.11 29.41
CA LEU A 199 -71.57 43.44 30.04
C LEU A 199 -72.40 44.44 29.21
N SER A 200 -72.27 44.41 27.88
CA SER A 200 -73.05 45.26 26.98
C SER A 200 -74.54 44.91 27.02
N ARG A 201 -74.89 43.62 27.15
CA ARG A 201 -76.28 43.19 27.35
C ARG A 201 -76.82 43.62 28.71
N GLN A 202 -76.07 43.40 29.80
CA GLN A 202 -76.47 43.85 31.14
C GLN A 202 -76.71 45.36 31.19
N LYS A 203 -75.85 46.15 30.54
CA LYS A 203 -76.04 47.60 30.41
C LYS A 203 -77.38 47.94 29.75
N ALA A 204 -77.68 47.35 28.60
CA ALA A 204 -78.95 47.58 27.90
C ALA A 204 -80.17 47.15 28.75
N GLU A 205 -80.08 46.03 29.47
CA GLU A 205 -81.11 45.58 30.43
C GLU A 205 -81.31 46.60 31.57
N THR A 206 -80.25 47.26 32.06
CA THR A 206 -80.37 48.33 33.07
C THR A 206 -80.94 49.64 32.51
N GLU A 207 -80.58 50.03 31.28
CA GLU A 207 -81.13 51.23 30.63
C GLU A 207 -82.64 51.09 30.33
N GLN A 208 -83.10 49.87 29.99
CA GLN A 208 -84.53 49.56 29.89
C GLN A 208 -85.25 49.64 31.25
N LYS A 209 -84.65 49.11 32.33
CA LYS A 209 -85.22 49.21 33.69
C LYS A 209 -85.29 50.68 34.17
N GLN A 210 -84.27 51.48 33.88
CA GLN A 210 -84.23 52.91 34.22
C GLN A 210 -85.30 53.71 33.47
N THR A 211 -85.51 53.43 32.18
CA THR A 211 -86.57 54.10 31.39
C THR A 211 -87.98 53.69 31.82
N ALA A 212 -88.20 52.43 32.20
CA ALA A 212 -89.47 51.99 32.80
C ALA A 212 -89.77 52.69 34.15
N LEU A 213 -88.79 52.73 35.06
CA LEU A 213 -88.91 53.44 36.34
C LEU A 213 -89.15 54.95 36.16
N MET A 214 -88.61 55.56 35.10
CA MET A 214 -88.87 56.97 34.80
C MET A 214 -90.30 57.19 34.29
N GLN A 215 -90.86 56.27 33.50
CA GLN A 215 -92.27 56.30 33.09
C GLN A 215 -93.20 56.14 34.32
N GLU A 216 -92.91 55.20 35.22
CA GLU A 216 -93.66 55.01 36.47
C GLU A 216 -93.68 56.28 37.33
N ASN A 217 -92.53 56.94 37.53
CA ASN A 217 -92.45 58.22 38.23
C ASN A 217 -93.28 59.33 37.56
N THR A 218 -93.33 59.40 36.23
CA THR A 218 -94.20 60.38 35.54
C THR A 218 -95.69 60.08 35.73
N ALA A 219 -96.09 58.80 35.79
CA ALA A 219 -97.47 58.41 36.06
C ALA A 219 -97.88 58.77 37.50
N LEU A 220 -97.05 58.44 38.50
CA LEU A 220 -97.26 58.79 39.90
C LEU A 220 -97.30 60.32 40.13
N THR A 221 -96.54 61.09 39.34
CA THR A 221 -96.57 62.56 39.39
C THR A 221 -97.92 63.11 38.91
N GLU A 222 -98.46 62.58 37.81
CA GLU A 222 -99.77 63.02 37.29
C GLU A 222 -100.94 62.52 38.16
N GLU A 223 -100.79 61.38 38.85
CA GLU A 223 -101.75 60.91 39.86
C GLU A 223 -101.78 61.83 41.09
N ASN A 224 -100.61 62.19 41.65
CA ASN A 224 -100.51 63.17 42.74
C ASN A 224 -101.15 64.52 42.36
N LYS A 225 -100.97 64.96 41.12
CA LYS A 225 -101.58 66.18 40.58
C LYS A 225 -103.13 66.10 40.50
N LYS A 226 -103.70 64.94 40.16
CA LYS A 226 -105.16 64.69 40.25
C LYS A 226 -105.66 64.69 41.69
N LEU A 227 -104.92 64.08 42.62
CA LEU A 227 -105.26 64.05 44.04
C LEU A 227 -105.28 65.48 44.63
N GLN A 228 -104.27 66.31 44.32
CA GLN A 228 -104.26 67.73 44.71
C GLN A 228 -105.48 68.51 44.17
N GLN A 229 -105.90 68.26 42.92
CA GLN A 229 -107.12 68.87 42.37
C GLN A 229 -108.38 68.41 43.12
N SER A 230 -108.48 67.13 43.47
CA SER A 230 -109.62 66.60 44.23
C SER A 230 -109.71 67.18 45.66
N VAL A 231 -108.58 67.27 46.37
CA VAL A 231 -108.51 67.94 47.69
C VAL A 231 -108.91 69.41 47.58
N SER A 232 -108.48 70.11 46.52
CA SER A 232 -108.85 71.50 46.28
C SER A 232 -110.37 71.66 46.08
N GLN A 233 -111.02 70.73 45.37
CA GLN A 233 -112.48 70.71 45.23
C GLN A 233 -113.18 70.48 46.58
N GLN A 234 -112.74 69.48 47.36
CA GLN A 234 -113.34 69.17 48.68
C GLN A 234 -113.28 70.36 49.65
N ASN A 235 -112.17 71.11 49.67
CA ASN A 235 -112.05 72.32 50.50
C ASN A 235 -113.11 73.37 50.14
N SER A 236 -113.35 73.61 48.85
CA SER A 236 -114.41 74.55 48.41
C SER A 236 -115.84 74.07 48.73
N GLN A 237 -116.07 72.77 48.90
CA GLN A 237 -117.34 72.23 49.36
C GLN A 237 -117.52 72.43 50.88
N LEU A 238 -116.47 72.23 51.66
CA LEU A 238 -116.46 72.50 53.12
C LEU A 238 -116.74 73.98 53.43
N GLU A 239 -116.15 74.90 52.66
CA GLU A 239 -116.33 76.35 52.83
C GLU A 239 -117.78 76.80 52.56
N ASN A 240 -118.43 76.22 51.54
CA ASN A 240 -119.87 76.41 51.29
C ASN A 240 -120.75 75.87 52.43
N LEU A 241 -120.45 74.66 52.95
CA LEU A 241 -121.18 74.06 54.07
C LEU A 241 -121.03 74.87 55.37
N HIS A 242 -119.85 75.42 55.64
CA HIS A 242 -119.60 76.29 56.78
C HIS A 242 -120.45 77.57 56.70
N THR A 243 -120.52 78.18 55.51
CA THR A 243 -121.36 79.37 55.24
C THR A 243 -122.85 79.08 55.45
N GLN A 244 -123.34 77.89 55.09
CA GLN A 244 -124.73 77.49 55.34
C GLN A 244 -125.05 77.34 56.83
N LEU A 245 -124.19 76.67 57.61
CA LEU A 245 -124.37 76.49 59.06
C LEU A 245 -124.51 77.81 59.81
N GLN A 246 -123.69 78.81 59.46
CA GLN A 246 -123.71 80.13 60.09
C GLN A 246 -125.06 80.86 59.90
N SER A 247 -125.78 80.58 58.81
CA SER A 247 -127.10 81.17 58.54
C SER A 247 -128.26 80.52 59.31
N LEU A 248 -128.11 79.26 59.73
CA LEU A 248 -129.12 78.54 60.52
C LEU A 248 -129.04 78.87 62.01
N GLN A 249 -127.85 79.22 62.50
CA GLN A 249 -127.62 79.46 63.93
C GLN A 249 -128.35 80.72 64.44
N THR A 250 -128.34 81.82 63.68
CA THR A 250 -129.02 83.07 64.05
C THR A 250 -130.56 82.96 64.07
N ALA A 251 -131.13 81.98 63.36
CA ALA A 251 -132.57 81.68 63.41
C ALA A 251 -132.98 80.90 64.67
N SER A 252 -132.04 80.27 65.37
CA SER A 252 -132.31 79.48 66.59
C SER A 252 -132.42 80.34 67.85
N GLU A 253 -131.65 81.43 67.91
CA GLU A 253 -131.41 82.20 69.14
C GLU A 253 -132.59 83.08 69.57
N THR A 254 -133.57 83.34 68.69
CA THR A 254 -134.78 84.12 69.02
C THR A 254 -135.93 83.29 69.60
N ALA A 255 -135.85 81.96 69.61
CA ALA A 255 -136.94 81.08 70.04
C ALA A 255 -136.86 80.58 71.50
N SER A 256 -135.70 80.67 72.15
CA SER A 256 -135.44 80.06 73.47
C SER A 256 -135.75 80.95 74.68
N ALA A 257 -136.06 82.23 74.46
CA ALA A 257 -136.24 83.25 75.50
C ALA A 257 -137.44 83.03 76.45
N SER A 258 -138.30 82.03 76.19
CA SER A 258 -139.46 81.68 77.03
C SER A 258 -139.17 80.67 78.14
N SER A 259 -138.02 79.98 78.12
CA SER A 259 -137.74 78.85 79.02
C SER A 259 -136.94 79.20 80.29
N GLN A 260 -136.72 80.49 80.58
CA GLN A 260 -136.13 80.92 81.86
C GLN A 260 -137.19 81.02 82.98
N LYS A 261 -137.45 79.93 83.73
CA LYS A 261 -137.97 80.10 85.11
C LYS A 261 -137.84 78.99 86.15
N GLU A 262 -137.37 77.78 85.83
CA GLU A 262 -137.49 76.65 86.80
C GLU A 262 -136.17 75.93 87.15
N LEU A 263 -135.01 76.57 86.97
CA LEU A 263 -133.73 76.10 87.51
C LEU A 263 -133.00 77.14 88.40
N GLN A 264 -133.73 78.09 88.96
CA GLN A 264 -133.21 79.02 89.98
C GLN A 264 -133.25 78.38 91.40
N ALA A 265 -132.72 77.15 91.51
CA ALA A 265 -132.82 76.33 92.73
C ALA A 265 -131.50 75.70 93.21
N VAL A 266 -130.38 75.88 92.48
CA VAL A 266 -129.02 75.75 93.07
C VAL A 266 -128.48 77.15 93.31
N LEU A 267 -129.14 77.85 94.22
CA LEU A 267 -128.63 79.08 94.81
C LEU A 267 -127.44 78.73 95.74
N GLN A 268 -126.36 79.47 95.56
CA GLN A 268 -125.37 79.77 96.60
C GLN A 268 -124.41 78.66 97.08
N GLU A 269 -123.56 78.21 96.16
CA GLU A 269 -122.11 78.18 96.43
C GLU A 269 -121.41 79.14 95.44
N LYS A 270 -121.84 80.42 95.36
CA LYS A 270 -121.44 81.48 96.30
C LYS A 270 -119.97 81.41 96.74
N THR A 271 -119.10 81.64 95.77
CA THR A 271 -118.18 82.81 95.79
C THR A 271 -117.68 83.23 97.18
N ALA A 272 -116.55 82.69 97.59
CA ALA A 272 -115.75 83.22 98.69
C ALA A 272 -114.25 83.08 98.37
N LEU A 273 -113.74 84.02 97.57
CA LEU A 273 -112.33 84.37 97.30
C LEU A 273 -111.36 83.19 96.96
N THR A 274 -110.67 83.18 95.82
CA THR A 274 -110.23 84.30 94.97
C THR A 274 -109.43 85.36 95.76
N GLU A 275 -108.49 84.90 96.59
CA GLU A 275 -107.26 85.66 96.84
C GLU A 275 -106.14 85.10 95.95
N GLU A 276 -106.20 85.53 94.68
CA GLU A 276 -104.97 85.85 93.97
C GLU A 276 -104.20 86.96 94.73
N LEU A 277 -102.96 87.26 94.31
CA LEU A 277 -102.21 88.48 94.70
C LEU A 277 -101.61 88.56 96.13
N GLN A 278 -101.16 87.43 96.69
CA GLN A 278 -99.91 87.36 97.47
C GLN A 278 -99.10 86.12 97.05
N ALA A 279 -98.43 86.08 95.89
CA ALA A 279 -97.60 87.10 95.26
C ALA A 279 -96.46 87.61 96.18
N ILE A 280 -95.32 86.92 96.07
CA ILE A 280 -93.96 87.50 96.17
C ILE A 280 -93.76 88.49 97.34
N LYS A 281 -93.89 87.98 98.57
CA LYS A 281 -92.89 88.23 99.61
C LYS A 281 -92.02 86.98 99.68
N ALA A 282 -90.83 86.92 99.07
CA ALA A 282 -89.72 87.89 99.09
C ALA A 282 -89.15 88.06 100.49
N GLU A 283 -88.38 87.03 100.89
CA GLU A 283 -87.30 86.98 101.87
C GLU A 283 -86.81 85.50 101.79
N MET A 284 -85.66 85.09 101.21
CA MET A 284 -84.34 85.74 101.01
C MET A 284 -83.84 86.43 102.27
N GLU A 285 -82.62 86.10 102.71
CA GLU A 285 -82.10 86.51 104.01
C GLU A 285 -83.10 86.16 105.16
N THR A 286 -83.13 84.93 105.67
CA THR A 286 -81.99 84.28 106.34
C THR A 286 -82.41 82.86 106.79
N THR A 287 -81.54 81.90 107.13
CA THR A 287 -80.09 81.92 107.43
C THR A 287 -79.49 80.62 106.87
N ARG A 288 -78.41 80.57 106.08
CA ARG A 288 -77.03 81.07 106.32
C ARG A 288 -76.31 80.39 107.51
N GLN A 289 -76.40 79.05 107.62
CA GLN A 289 -75.39 78.21 108.29
C GLN A 289 -75.51 76.73 107.84
N ALA A 290 -74.37 76.00 107.78
CA ALA A 290 -74.23 74.63 107.24
C ALA A 290 -74.36 74.51 105.70
N TYR A 291 -73.49 75.00 104.80
CA TYR A 291 -72.06 75.39 104.83
C TYR A 291 -71.14 74.55 105.73
N GLU A 292 -70.30 73.73 105.09
CA GLU A 292 -69.81 72.44 105.62
C GLU A 292 -70.95 71.41 105.73
N LYS A 293 -70.76 70.13 105.37
CA LYS A 293 -69.51 69.39 105.14
C LYS A 293 -69.69 68.36 104.01
N ALA A 294 -69.72 68.77 102.74
CA ALA A 294 -68.56 69.06 101.87
C ALA A 294 -68.15 67.85 101.00
N LYS A 295 -67.62 68.17 99.81
CA LYS A 295 -66.69 67.32 99.03
C LYS A 295 -67.24 65.97 98.53
N SER A 296 -68.04 65.95 97.47
CA SER A 296 -67.63 65.98 96.04
C SER A 296 -66.94 64.70 95.53
N GLU A 297 -67.54 64.11 94.50
CA GLU A 297 -66.90 63.53 93.30
C GLU A 297 -65.74 62.52 93.45
N THR A 298 -66.00 61.31 92.92
CA THR A 298 -65.27 60.62 91.83
C THR A 298 -63.73 60.69 91.76
N SER A 299 -63.13 59.56 91.33
CA SER A 299 -61.69 59.33 90.99
C SER A 299 -60.85 58.72 92.14
N VAL A 300 -59.68 58.10 91.90
CA VAL A 300 -58.85 58.09 90.67
C VAL A 300 -58.00 56.80 90.52
N ALA A 301 -57.61 56.52 89.26
CA ALA A 301 -56.40 55.80 88.81
C ALA A 301 -55.91 54.46 89.46
N ARG A 302 -55.91 53.42 88.60
CA ARG A 302 -54.70 52.80 87.99
C ARG A 302 -53.81 51.83 88.79
N GLN A 303 -53.41 50.78 88.05
CA GLN A 303 -52.28 49.86 88.23
C GLN A 303 -52.36 48.69 89.24
N GLU A 304 -52.63 47.52 88.65
CA GLU A 304 -51.69 46.37 88.57
C GLU A 304 -51.11 45.78 89.87
N ALA A 305 -51.62 44.57 90.15
CA ALA A 305 -50.87 43.33 90.37
C ALA A 305 -50.51 42.86 91.81
N GLU A 306 -50.33 41.52 91.82
CA GLU A 306 -49.65 40.66 92.78
C GLU A 306 -50.24 40.31 94.17
N SER A 307 -50.35 38.98 94.32
CA SER A 307 -50.06 38.18 95.52
C SER A 307 -51.22 37.87 96.50
N ALA A 308 -51.01 36.77 97.24
CA ALA A 308 -52.02 36.11 98.06
C ALA A 308 -51.50 35.70 99.44
N LYS A 309 -52.37 35.85 100.45
CA LYS A 309 -52.45 35.12 101.74
C LYS A 309 -53.80 35.52 102.38
N ALA A 310 -54.57 34.58 102.93
CA ALA A 310 -54.55 34.17 104.34
C ALA A 310 -54.67 35.38 105.31
N GLU A 311 -55.56 35.38 106.31
CA GLU A 311 -55.71 34.30 107.29
C GLU A 311 -57.12 34.19 107.93
N LYS A 312 -57.26 33.37 108.99
CA LYS A 312 -58.53 32.93 109.61
C LYS A 312 -58.50 33.08 111.14
N ALA A 313 -58.95 34.23 111.65
CA ALA A 313 -59.20 34.50 113.07
C ALA A 313 -60.07 35.76 113.22
N THR A 314 -61.06 35.90 114.09
CA THR A 314 -61.84 34.91 114.89
C THR A 314 -63.23 35.51 115.07
N VAL A 315 -64.25 35.00 114.38
CA VAL A 315 -65.61 35.57 114.45
C VAL A 315 -66.31 35.05 115.72
N GLN A 316 -66.48 35.96 116.68
CA GLN A 316 -66.88 35.66 118.04
C GLN A 316 -68.41 35.47 118.19
N MET A 317 -68.78 34.59 119.12
CA MET A 317 -70.13 34.25 119.62
C MET A 317 -71.19 35.36 119.45
N SER A 318 -72.41 35.03 119.00
CA SER A 318 -73.44 34.42 119.87
C SER A 318 -74.49 33.67 119.02
N VAL A 319 -74.78 32.39 119.24
CA VAL A 319 -75.55 31.75 120.34
C VAL A 319 -77.08 31.85 120.14
N GLN A 320 -77.77 30.74 120.43
CA GLN A 320 -79.23 30.51 120.37
C GLN A 320 -79.82 30.48 118.95
N THR A 321 -80.41 29.39 118.47
CA THR A 321 -80.92 28.18 119.17
C THR A 321 -82.02 28.48 120.19
N LEU A 322 -83.12 29.05 119.71
CA LEU A 322 -84.45 28.85 120.31
C LEU A 322 -85.16 27.80 119.43
N GLN A 323 -85.30 26.57 119.93
CA GLN A 323 -86.49 26.10 120.64
C GLN A 323 -87.70 25.85 119.71
N LYS A 324 -87.83 24.61 119.23
CA LYS A 324 -89.14 23.94 119.29
C LYS A 324 -89.08 22.40 119.43
N ASP A 325 -88.24 21.94 120.35
CA ASP A 325 -88.66 20.79 121.16
C ASP A 325 -89.85 21.25 122.02
N LEU A 326 -90.99 20.54 121.96
CA LEU A 326 -91.88 20.41 123.13
C LEU A 326 -92.89 19.26 122.98
N GLU A 327 -93.52 19.13 121.81
CA GLU A 327 -94.80 18.42 121.62
C GLU A 327 -94.69 16.88 121.51
N ALA A 328 -93.55 16.27 121.86
CA ALA A 328 -93.31 14.82 121.71
C ALA A 328 -92.54 14.13 122.86
N SER A 329 -92.29 14.80 123.99
CA SER A 329 -91.39 14.27 125.04
C SER A 329 -92.06 13.42 126.13
N GLU A 330 -93.34 13.67 126.46
CA GLU A 330 -93.93 13.13 127.70
C GLU A 330 -94.40 11.66 127.63
N THR A 331 -94.63 11.10 126.44
CA THR A 331 -95.18 9.74 126.28
C THR A 331 -94.14 8.62 126.31
N ALA A 332 -92.84 8.93 126.19
CA ALA A 332 -91.77 7.93 126.16
C ALA A 332 -91.31 7.45 127.56
N LEU A 333 -91.56 8.24 128.60
CA LEU A 333 -90.85 8.15 129.89
C LEU A 333 -91.25 7.00 130.84
N LYS A 334 -92.13 6.08 130.41
CA LYS A 334 -92.64 4.98 131.25
C LYS A 334 -92.20 3.57 130.85
N ALA A 335 -91.66 3.37 129.65
CA ALA A 335 -91.23 2.06 129.17
C ALA A 335 -89.75 1.72 129.46
N MET A 336 -88.94 2.72 129.81
CA MET A 336 -87.48 2.56 129.92
C MET A 336 -87.01 1.93 131.24
N THR A 337 -87.84 1.96 132.28
CA THR A 337 -87.43 1.61 133.66
C THR A 337 -87.20 0.12 133.87
N GLU A 338 -87.98 -0.75 133.22
CA GLU A 338 -87.96 -2.20 133.46
C GLU A 338 -86.83 -2.92 132.69
N GLY A 339 -86.25 -2.30 131.66
CA GLY A 339 -85.14 -2.87 130.90
C GLY A 339 -83.77 -2.78 131.59
N LEU A 340 -83.62 -1.95 132.62
CA LEU A 340 -82.31 -1.61 133.19
C LEU A 340 -81.72 -2.70 134.11
N GLU A 341 -82.57 -3.54 134.72
CA GLU A 341 -82.16 -4.44 135.81
C GLU A 341 -81.52 -5.75 135.35
N LEU A 342 -81.88 -6.24 134.15
CA LEU A 342 -81.30 -7.47 133.57
C LEU A 342 -79.86 -7.28 133.07
N SER A 343 -79.56 -6.16 132.40
CA SER A 343 -78.26 -5.88 131.77
C SER A 343 -77.08 -5.95 132.76
N LYS A 344 -77.32 -5.68 134.05
CA LYS A 344 -76.27 -5.54 135.06
C LYS A 344 -75.57 -6.86 135.45
N LYS A 345 -76.10 -8.04 135.09
CA LYS A 345 -75.51 -9.34 135.43
C LYS A 345 -74.56 -9.93 134.38
N GLU A 346 -74.74 -9.62 133.08
CA GLU A 346 -73.90 -10.18 132.00
C GLU A 346 -72.52 -9.52 131.91
N VAL A 347 -72.38 -8.30 132.42
CA VAL A 347 -71.15 -7.49 132.35
C VAL A 347 -69.99 -8.11 133.13
N GLU A 348 -70.23 -8.63 134.33
CA GLU A 348 -69.13 -9.09 135.21
C GLU A 348 -68.52 -10.42 134.73
N THR A 349 -69.32 -11.33 134.14
CA THR A 349 -68.81 -12.55 133.49
C THR A 349 -68.02 -12.25 132.22
N SER A 350 -68.42 -11.23 131.47
CA SER A 350 -67.73 -10.82 130.22
C SER A 350 -66.32 -10.27 130.48
N LYS A 351 -66.11 -9.65 131.65
CA LYS A 351 -64.86 -9.00 132.07
C LYS A 351 -63.71 -9.99 132.32
N GLN A 352 -63.98 -11.16 132.91
CA GLN A 352 -62.93 -12.13 133.25
C GLN A 352 -62.36 -12.85 132.01
N MET A 353 -63.15 -13.09 130.97
CA MET A 353 -62.65 -13.64 129.70
C MET A 353 -61.71 -12.65 128.99
N LEU A 354 -62.06 -11.36 129.02
CA LEU A 354 -61.31 -10.26 128.39
C LEU A 354 -59.87 -10.14 128.93
N GLU A 355 -59.67 -10.43 130.22
CA GLU A 355 -58.38 -10.32 130.90
C GLU A 355 -57.41 -11.45 130.51
N VAL A 356 -57.92 -12.64 130.16
CA VAL A 356 -57.11 -13.75 129.62
C VAL A 356 -56.71 -13.46 128.17
N SER A 357 -57.67 -13.10 127.31
CA SER A 357 -57.39 -12.81 125.89
C SER A 357 -56.44 -11.63 125.69
N LEU A 358 -56.42 -10.65 126.60
CA LEU A 358 -55.44 -9.56 126.60
C LEU A 358 -53.99 -10.04 126.74
N LYS A 359 -53.76 -11.12 127.50
CA LYS A 359 -52.41 -11.65 127.73
C LYS A 359 -51.90 -12.45 126.53
N GLU A 360 -52.74 -13.32 125.98
CA GLU A 360 -52.45 -14.08 124.74
C GLU A 360 -52.19 -13.12 123.55
N LEU A 361 -52.96 -12.04 123.46
CA LEU A 361 -52.76 -10.98 122.47
C LEU A 361 -51.40 -10.27 122.61
N GLN A 362 -50.91 -10.08 123.83
CA GLN A 362 -49.62 -9.42 124.07
C GLN A 362 -48.42 -10.32 123.71
N GLU A 363 -48.51 -11.62 123.96
CA GLU A 363 -47.48 -12.60 123.57
C GLU A 363 -47.46 -12.77 122.03
N SER A 364 -48.64 -12.87 121.40
CA SER A 364 -48.81 -12.85 119.93
C SER A 364 -48.21 -11.59 119.28
N LYS A 365 -48.41 -10.41 119.90
CA LYS A 365 -47.84 -9.14 119.43
C LYS A 365 -46.31 -9.14 119.43
N GLN A 366 -45.66 -9.74 120.43
CA GLN A 366 -44.19 -9.83 120.48
C GLN A 366 -43.65 -10.77 119.40
N ALA A 367 -44.29 -11.92 119.16
CA ALA A 367 -43.91 -12.83 118.07
C ALA A 367 -44.03 -12.16 116.70
N LEU A 368 -45.14 -11.45 116.44
CA LEU A 368 -45.32 -10.64 115.23
C LEU A 368 -44.25 -9.55 115.04
N GLN A 369 -43.76 -8.97 116.14
CA GLN A 369 -42.72 -7.96 116.10
C GLN A 369 -41.35 -8.55 115.71
N GLY A 370 -41.01 -9.74 116.21
CA GLY A 370 -39.83 -10.49 115.77
C GLY A 370 -39.88 -10.85 114.28
N PHE A 371 -40.99 -11.44 113.82
CA PHE A 371 -41.18 -11.74 112.40
C PHE A 371 -41.14 -10.50 111.49
N GLN A 372 -41.56 -9.32 111.97
CA GLN A 372 -41.41 -8.08 111.22
C GLN A 372 -39.94 -7.63 111.04
N GLU A 373 -39.06 -7.92 112.01
CA GLU A 373 -37.64 -7.57 111.90
C GLU A 373 -36.87 -8.58 111.03
N GLU A 374 -37.16 -9.87 111.16
CA GLU A 374 -36.66 -10.90 110.22
C GLU A 374 -37.10 -10.61 108.77
N LEU A 375 -38.37 -10.23 108.55
CA LEU A 375 -38.86 -9.87 107.22
C LEU A 375 -38.16 -8.61 106.65
N LYS A 376 -37.80 -7.63 107.48
CA LYS A 376 -37.01 -6.46 107.06
C LYS A 376 -35.59 -6.86 106.69
N ALA A 377 -34.93 -7.69 107.49
CA ALA A 377 -33.57 -8.18 107.22
C ALA A 377 -33.52 -9.02 105.93
N ALA A 378 -34.49 -9.93 105.75
CA ALA A 378 -34.62 -10.73 104.53
C ALA A 378 -34.85 -9.87 103.28
N LYS A 379 -35.69 -8.82 103.38
CA LYS A 379 -35.90 -7.87 102.28
C LYS A 379 -34.63 -7.08 101.94
N ALA A 380 -33.93 -6.54 102.93
CA ALA A 380 -32.66 -5.84 102.69
C ALA A 380 -31.63 -6.74 102.00
N ALA A 381 -31.48 -8.00 102.46
CA ALA A 381 -30.60 -8.98 101.84
C ALA A 381 -31.05 -9.39 100.41
N SER A 382 -32.34 -9.29 100.08
CA SER A 382 -32.85 -9.56 98.73
C SER A 382 -32.62 -8.40 97.75
N GLU A 383 -32.67 -7.15 98.22
CA GLU A 383 -32.39 -5.99 97.39
C GLU A 383 -30.88 -5.87 97.08
N VAL A 384 -30.00 -6.10 98.07
CA VAL A 384 -28.53 -6.14 97.83
C VAL A 384 -28.17 -7.19 96.76
N LYS A 385 -28.73 -8.39 96.83
CA LYS A 385 -28.50 -9.44 95.81
C LYS A 385 -29.05 -9.09 94.42
N LYS A 386 -30.06 -8.23 94.36
CA LYS A 386 -30.67 -7.72 93.12
C LYS A 386 -29.80 -6.61 92.53
N GLU A 387 -29.21 -5.75 93.35
CA GLU A 387 -28.20 -4.76 92.97
C GLU A 387 -26.91 -5.45 92.44
N GLU A 388 -26.41 -6.46 93.15
CA GLU A 388 -25.30 -7.33 92.71
C GLU A 388 -25.61 -7.98 91.35
N TRP A 389 -26.81 -8.54 91.17
CA TRP A 389 -27.24 -9.14 89.92
C TRP A 389 -27.33 -8.12 88.77
N THR A 390 -27.84 -6.91 89.00
CA THR A 390 -27.86 -5.86 87.98
C THR A 390 -26.45 -5.42 87.57
N SER A 391 -25.52 -5.25 88.52
CA SER A 391 -24.13 -4.92 88.21
C SER A 391 -23.43 -6.03 87.41
N LEU A 392 -23.74 -7.30 87.70
CA LEU A 392 -23.25 -8.45 86.94
C LEU A 392 -23.81 -8.49 85.50
N GLN A 393 -25.09 -8.15 85.32
CA GLN A 393 -25.73 -8.04 84.00
C GLN A 393 -25.13 -6.90 83.17
N GLU A 394 -24.90 -5.73 83.76
CA GLU A 394 -24.24 -4.59 83.08
C GLU A 394 -22.79 -4.92 82.68
N THR A 395 -22.05 -5.60 83.56
CA THR A 395 -20.69 -6.07 83.27
C THR A 395 -20.67 -7.07 82.11
N LEU A 396 -21.56 -8.05 82.12
CA LEU A 396 -21.68 -9.06 81.06
C LEU A 396 -22.09 -8.43 79.73
N HIS A 397 -23.07 -7.51 79.72
CA HIS A 397 -23.48 -6.80 78.51
C HIS A 397 -22.33 -5.91 77.96
N THR A 398 -21.49 -5.35 78.82
CA THR A 398 -20.30 -4.58 78.41
C THR A 398 -19.28 -5.49 77.73
N GLN A 399 -18.89 -6.61 78.37
CA GLN A 399 -17.98 -7.59 77.78
C GLN A 399 -18.50 -8.17 76.46
N GLN A 400 -19.81 -8.43 76.36
CA GLN A 400 -20.44 -8.92 75.13
C GLN A 400 -20.38 -7.87 74.01
N LYS A 401 -20.51 -6.59 74.32
CA LYS A 401 -20.36 -5.49 73.36
C LYS A 401 -18.90 -5.32 72.90
N GLU A 402 -17.93 -5.46 73.80
CA GLU A 402 -16.50 -5.46 73.47
C GLU A 402 -16.11 -6.66 72.60
N LEU A 403 -16.66 -7.84 72.87
CA LEU A 403 -16.45 -9.04 72.08
C LEU A 403 -17.00 -8.92 70.66
N GLU A 404 -18.21 -8.38 70.48
CA GLU A 404 -18.74 -8.13 69.13
C GLU A 404 -17.95 -7.03 68.39
N ALA A 405 -17.50 -5.98 69.08
CA ALA A 405 -16.60 -4.98 68.49
C ALA A 405 -15.28 -5.61 68.00
N SER A 406 -14.65 -6.46 68.81
CA SER A 406 -13.43 -7.20 68.46
C SER A 406 -13.66 -8.16 67.28
N LYS A 407 -14.81 -8.84 67.20
CA LYS A 407 -15.20 -9.65 66.04
C LYS A 407 -15.38 -8.82 64.78
N THR A 408 -15.99 -7.63 64.86
CA THR A 408 -16.12 -6.75 63.68
C THR A 408 -14.78 -6.23 63.20
N GLU A 409 -13.86 -5.93 64.12
CA GLU A 409 -12.49 -5.51 63.80
C GLU A 409 -11.71 -6.62 63.09
N LEU A 410 -11.68 -7.84 63.66
CA LEU A 410 -11.06 -9.02 63.02
C LEU A 410 -11.67 -9.31 61.64
N LYS A 411 -12.97 -9.08 61.45
CA LYS A 411 -13.66 -9.27 60.17
C LYS A 411 -13.30 -8.19 59.14
N ASN A 412 -12.93 -6.98 59.58
CA ASN A 412 -12.42 -5.93 58.69
C ASN A 412 -10.97 -6.23 58.29
N GLN A 413 -10.11 -6.55 59.25
CA GLN A 413 -8.71 -6.93 59.01
C GLN A 413 -8.59 -8.14 58.05
N LEU A 414 -9.50 -9.13 58.15
CA LEU A 414 -9.56 -10.24 57.19
C LEU A 414 -9.91 -9.80 55.76
N LYS A 415 -10.78 -8.80 55.59
CA LYS A 415 -11.08 -8.23 54.26
C LYS A 415 -9.90 -7.45 53.71
N GLU A 416 -9.28 -6.61 54.53
CA GLU A 416 -8.10 -5.82 54.16
C GLU A 416 -6.95 -6.74 53.70
N LEU A 417 -6.71 -7.83 54.44
CA LEU A 417 -5.70 -8.82 54.10
C LEU A 417 -6.02 -9.57 52.79
N GLU A 418 -7.28 -9.94 52.53
CA GLU A 418 -7.65 -10.55 51.24
C GLU A 418 -7.54 -9.53 50.08
N THR A 419 -7.90 -8.25 50.28
CA THR A 419 -7.69 -7.22 49.25
C THR A 419 -6.21 -6.95 48.99
N ALA A 420 -5.36 -6.99 50.01
CA ALA A 420 -3.91 -6.88 49.86
C ALA A 420 -3.30 -8.09 49.15
N LYS A 421 -3.82 -9.30 49.40
CA LYS A 421 -3.46 -10.54 48.70
C LYS A 421 -3.85 -10.47 47.22
N ILE A 422 -5.07 -10.02 46.88
CA ILE A 422 -5.50 -9.83 45.49
C ILE A 422 -4.62 -8.77 44.77
N ALA A 423 -4.26 -7.68 45.46
CA ALA A 423 -3.34 -6.68 44.90
C ALA A 423 -1.93 -7.24 44.64
N LEU A 424 -1.39 -8.08 45.54
CA LEU A 424 -0.13 -8.80 45.33
C LEU A 424 -0.20 -9.80 44.18
N GLU A 425 -1.33 -10.52 44.04
CA GLU A 425 -1.56 -11.43 42.91
C GLU A 425 -1.68 -10.68 41.56
N SER A 426 -2.15 -9.42 41.55
CA SER A 426 -2.08 -8.54 40.37
C SER A 426 -0.64 -8.12 40.06
N GLN A 427 0.08 -7.60 41.06
CA GLN A 427 1.47 -7.16 40.89
C GLN A 427 2.40 -8.28 40.44
N GLN A 428 2.17 -9.52 40.87
CA GLN A 428 2.92 -10.68 40.37
C GLN A 428 2.66 -10.93 38.87
N LYS A 429 1.39 -10.85 38.42
CA LYS A 429 1.06 -11.01 36.99
C LYS A 429 1.65 -9.88 36.14
N GLU A 430 1.63 -8.65 36.65
CA GLU A 430 2.27 -7.49 36.01
C GLU A 430 3.80 -7.68 35.89
N LEU A 431 4.44 -8.23 36.91
CA LEU A 431 5.87 -8.57 36.91
C LEU A 431 6.20 -9.69 35.91
N ASP A 432 5.41 -10.78 35.92
CA ASP A 432 5.58 -11.92 35.00
C ASP A 432 5.37 -11.51 33.54
N ALA A 433 4.42 -10.62 33.28
CA ALA A 433 4.19 -10.02 31.95
C ALA A 433 5.38 -9.14 31.53
N ALA A 434 5.84 -8.24 32.39
CA ALA A 434 6.99 -7.39 32.13
C ALA A 434 8.28 -8.20 31.88
N GLN A 435 8.47 -9.33 32.58
CA GLN A 435 9.59 -10.23 32.33
C GLN A 435 9.48 -10.92 30.96
N LYS A 436 8.29 -11.40 30.56
CA LYS A 436 8.07 -11.93 29.19
C LYS A 436 8.40 -10.88 28.11
N THR A 437 7.94 -9.64 28.29
CA THR A 437 8.25 -8.53 27.37
C THR A 437 9.75 -8.28 27.28
N TYR A 438 10.47 -8.30 28.40
CA TYR A 438 11.92 -8.12 28.44
C TYR A 438 12.68 -9.27 27.73
N GLU A 439 12.23 -10.51 27.90
CA GLU A 439 12.81 -11.65 27.17
C GLU A 439 12.58 -11.54 25.65
N THR A 440 11.40 -11.07 25.22
CA THR A 440 11.11 -10.82 23.80
C THR A 440 12.01 -9.72 23.23
N GLN A 441 12.17 -8.60 23.94
CA GLN A 441 13.11 -7.53 23.57
C GLN A 441 14.56 -8.03 23.47
N GLN A 442 15.00 -8.97 24.32
CA GLN A 442 16.32 -9.59 24.16
C GLN A 442 16.43 -10.50 22.92
N ARG A 443 15.36 -11.19 22.51
CA ARG A 443 15.35 -11.97 21.25
C ARG A 443 15.42 -11.03 20.05
N GLU A 444 14.59 -9.99 20.00
CA GLU A 444 14.56 -8.97 18.95
C GLU A 444 15.94 -8.30 18.77
N LEU A 445 16.54 -7.84 19.87
CA LEU A 445 17.85 -7.18 19.84
C LEU A 445 18.96 -8.13 19.34
N LYS A 446 18.86 -9.43 19.64
CA LYS A 446 19.79 -10.44 19.12
C LYS A 446 19.59 -10.70 17.62
N THR A 447 18.35 -10.73 17.13
CA THR A 447 18.05 -10.84 15.70
C THR A 447 18.60 -9.63 14.94
N ALA A 448 18.34 -8.41 15.43
CA ALA A 448 18.86 -7.17 14.83
C ALA A 448 20.40 -7.12 14.79
N GLN A 449 21.10 -7.70 15.78
CA GLN A 449 22.55 -7.86 15.73
C GLN A 449 23.01 -8.81 14.62
N GLN A 450 22.33 -9.96 14.44
CA GLN A 450 22.65 -10.91 13.37
C GLN A 450 22.37 -10.32 11.98
N GLU A 451 21.32 -9.53 11.82
CA GLU A 451 21.04 -8.77 10.60
C GLU A 451 22.11 -7.71 10.31
N GLN A 452 22.59 -7.01 11.34
CA GLN A 452 23.68 -6.03 11.21
C GLN A 452 25.00 -6.70 10.77
N GLU A 453 25.33 -7.87 11.32
CA GLU A 453 26.50 -8.65 10.89
C GLU A 453 26.35 -9.15 9.44
N ALA A 454 25.19 -9.69 9.08
CA ALA A 454 24.90 -10.12 7.70
C ALA A 454 24.93 -8.95 6.70
N PHE A 455 24.49 -7.75 7.09
CA PHE A 455 24.60 -6.54 6.29
C PHE A 455 26.06 -6.11 6.10
N GLN A 456 26.88 -6.15 7.16
CA GLN A 456 28.32 -5.85 7.04
C GLN A 456 29.07 -6.87 6.15
N GLN A 457 28.72 -8.15 6.19
CA GLN A 457 29.29 -9.16 5.28
C GLN A 457 28.94 -8.86 3.81
N LYS A 458 27.68 -8.52 3.50
CA LYS A 458 27.26 -8.09 2.16
C LYS A 458 28.08 -6.87 1.68
N LEU A 459 28.22 -5.86 2.55
CA LEU A 459 28.98 -4.63 2.28
C LEU A 459 30.50 -4.89 2.11
N ALA A 460 31.04 -5.97 2.66
CA ALA A 460 32.40 -6.42 2.38
C ALA A 460 32.50 -7.05 0.98
N THR A 461 31.61 -8.00 0.65
CA THR A 461 31.60 -8.64 -0.68
C THR A 461 31.33 -7.66 -1.83
N GLU A 462 30.51 -6.63 -1.60
CA GLU A 462 30.23 -5.58 -2.58
C GLU A 462 31.47 -4.69 -2.83
N LYS A 463 32.30 -4.45 -1.81
CA LYS A 463 33.59 -3.74 -2.00
C LYS A 463 34.59 -4.57 -2.80
N GLU A 464 34.72 -5.86 -2.52
CA GLU A 464 35.60 -6.77 -3.28
C GLU A 464 35.17 -6.87 -4.76
N ALA A 465 33.86 -6.88 -5.03
CA ALA A 465 33.32 -6.82 -6.38
C ALA A 465 33.62 -5.47 -7.08
N ILE A 466 33.44 -4.35 -6.38
CA ILE A 466 33.77 -3.01 -6.89
C ILE A 466 35.27 -2.84 -7.18
N ASP A 467 36.14 -3.38 -6.34
CA ASP A 467 37.59 -3.32 -6.56
C ASP A 467 38.02 -4.26 -7.71
N SER A 468 37.39 -5.42 -7.87
CA SER A 468 37.56 -6.29 -9.05
C SER A 468 37.15 -5.58 -10.35
N GLN A 469 36.00 -4.88 -10.36
CA GLN A 469 35.56 -4.09 -11.52
C GLN A 469 36.50 -2.92 -11.85
N LYS A 470 37.21 -2.34 -10.86
CA LYS A 470 38.24 -1.32 -11.13
C LYS A 470 39.46 -1.91 -11.85
N GLU A 471 39.90 -3.12 -11.48
CA GLU A 471 40.99 -3.81 -12.19
C GLU A 471 40.58 -4.18 -13.62
N GLU A 472 39.37 -4.71 -13.83
CA GLU A 472 38.86 -4.99 -15.19
C GLU A 472 38.71 -3.71 -16.04
N LEU A 473 38.28 -2.58 -15.43
CA LEU A 473 38.21 -1.29 -16.11
C LEU A 473 39.61 -0.75 -16.48
N ALA A 474 40.60 -0.88 -15.59
CA ALA A 474 41.97 -0.48 -15.86
C ALA A 474 42.60 -1.31 -16.99
N ALA A 475 42.45 -2.65 -16.94
CA ALA A 475 42.87 -3.54 -18.02
C ALA A 475 42.15 -3.20 -19.34
N SER A 476 40.86 -2.91 -19.29
CA SER A 476 40.08 -2.48 -20.48
C SER A 476 40.62 -1.20 -21.08
N GLN A 477 40.95 -0.19 -20.26
CA GLN A 477 41.58 1.06 -20.72
C GLN A 477 42.94 0.82 -21.38
N GLU A 478 43.76 -0.10 -20.86
CA GLU A 478 45.05 -0.44 -21.46
C GLU A 478 44.90 -1.21 -22.79
N THR A 479 43.91 -2.10 -22.92
CA THR A 479 43.58 -2.71 -24.22
C THR A 479 43.03 -1.69 -25.23
N LEU A 480 42.36 -0.63 -24.77
CA LEU A 480 41.87 0.44 -25.64
C LEU A 480 43.01 1.35 -26.11
N LYS A 481 43.94 1.70 -25.22
CA LYS A 481 45.18 2.43 -25.55
C LYS A 481 46.03 1.69 -26.59
N THR A 482 46.28 0.40 -26.40
CA THR A 482 47.04 -0.42 -27.37
C THR A 482 46.31 -0.58 -28.71
N LYS A 483 44.97 -0.68 -28.72
CA LYS A 483 44.16 -0.61 -29.96
C LYS A 483 44.28 0.75 -30.66
N GLN A 484 44.31 1.86 -29.92
CA GLN A 484 44.51 3.19 -30.49
C GLN A 484 45.91 3.36 -31.10
N GLU A 485 46.95 2.87 -30.42
CA GLU A 485 48.33 2.87 -30.94
C GLU A 485 48.44 2.02 -32.21
N ALA A 486 47.78 0.85 -32.26
CA ALA A 486 47.69 0.02 -33.46
C ALA A 486 46.90 0.69 -34.62
N PHE A 487 45.79 1.37 -34.32
CA PHE A 487 45.02 2.13 -35.31
C PHE A 487 45.85 3.27 -35.92
N ASN A 488 46.50 4.07 -35.08
CA ASN A 488 47.38 5.17 -35.53
C ASN A 488 48.52 4.64 -36.42
N THR A 489 49.08 3.48 -36.08
CA THR A 489 50.12 2.81 -36.89
C THR A 489 49.59 2.36 -38.25
N SER A 490 48.37 1.83 -38.30
CA SER A 490 47.68 1.45 -39.54
C SER A 490 47.36 2.66 -40.43
N GLN A 491 46.92 3.77 -39.83
CA GLN A 491 46.70 5.03 -40.55
C GLN A 491 48.00 5.54 -41.20
N ALA A 492 49.10 5.60 -40.45
CA ALA A 492 50.40 6.02 -41.00
C ALA A 492 50.91 5.10 -42.14
N ALA A 493 50.62 3.80 -42.07
CA ALA A 493 50.93 2.86 -43.15
C ALA A 493 50.07 3.13 -44.42
N TRP A 494 48.80 3.47 -44.26
CA TRP A 494 47.92 3.84 -45.37
C TRP A 494 48.32 5.17 -46.02
N GLU A 495 48.67 6.17 -45.22
CA GLU A 495 49.19 7.47 -45.70
C GLU A 495 50.48 7.28 -46.50
N LYS A 496 51.38 6.38 -46.07
CA LYS A 496 52.58 6.00 -46.82
C LYS A 496 52.24 5.34 -48.16
N GLN A 497 51.23 4.46 -48.22
CA GLN A 497 50.79 3.87 -49.49
C GLN A 497 50.16 4.89 -50.45
N GLN A 498 49.48 5.93 -49.97
CA GLN A 498 49.02 7.03 -50.82
C GLN A 498 50.20 7.82 -51.42
N GLN A 499 51.23 8.10 -50.62
CA GLN A 499 52.45 8.77 -51.11
C GLN A 499 53.18 7.93 -52.18
N GLU A 500 53.29 6.62 -51.97
CA GLU A 500 53.87 5.69 -52.97
C GLU A 500 53.03 5.62 -54.25
N LEU A 501 51.69 5.63 -54.13
CA LEU A 501 50.77 5.62 -55.26
C LEU A 501 50.82 6.94 -56.06
N ASP A 502 50.94 8.09 -55.40
CA ASP A 502 51.07 9.39 -56.07
C ASP A 502 52.45 9.57 -56.73
N ALA A 503 53.52 9.07 -56.11
CA ALA A 503 54.83 8.99 -56.75
C ALA A 503 54.80 8.11 -58.02
N PHE A 504 54.08 6.97 -57.98
CA PHE A 504 53.87 6.13 -59.15
C PHE A 504 53.07 6.84 -60.27
N LYS A 505 52.00 7.58 -59.93
CA LYS A 505 51.27 8.40 -60.92
C LYS A 505 52.17 9.44 -61.59
N GLN A 506 53.03 10.11 -60.82
CA GLN A 506 53.99 11.09 -61.37
C GLN A 506 55.02 10.45 -62.30
N ALA A 507 55.52 9.25 -61.97
CA ALA A 507 56.42 8.50 -62.85
C ALA A 507 55.73 8.12 -64.17
N VAL A 508 54.50 7.62 -64.13
CA VAL A 508 53.72 7.25 -65.34
C VAL A 508 53.43 8.47 -66.24
N GLU A 509 53.15 9.64 -65.67
CA GLU A 509 52.94 10.87 -66.45
C GLU A 509 54.27 11.40 -67.05
N ALA A 510 55.41 11.19 -66.37
CA ALA A 510 56.73 11.48 -66.91
C ALA A 510 57.13 10.53 -68.06
N ASP A 511 56.88 9.23 -67.92
CA ASP A 511 57.11 8.24 -68.99
C ASP A 511 56.26 8.53 -70.23
N LYS A 512 55.00 8.95 -70.03
CA LYS A 512 54.09 9.40 -71.09
C LYS A 512 54.61 10.65 -71.81
N LEU A 513 55.17 11.62 -71.09
CA LEU A 513 55.84 12.79 -71.67
C LEU A 513 57.10 12.39 -72.46
N ALA A 514 57.92 11.48 -71.93
CA ALA A 514 59.08 10.95 -72.63
C ALA A 514 58.69 10.20 -73.92
N LEU A 515 57.62 9.41 -73.88
CA LEU A 515 57.07 8.70 -75.03
C LEU A 515 56.55 9.66 -76.11
N GLU A 516 55.89 10.76 -75.74
CA GLU A 516 55.40 11.75 -76.71
C GLU A 516 56.56 12.51 -77.37
N ASN A 517 57.61 12.85 -76.61
CA ASN A 517 58.85 13.39 -77.14
C ASN A 517 59.50 12.41 -78.14
N ALA A 518 59.63 11.13 -77.77
CA ALA A 518 60.20 10.10 -78.65
C ALA A 518 59.39 9.88 -79.94
N LYS A 519 58.05 9.99 -79.91
CA LYS A 519 57.22 10.01 -81.14
C LYS A 519 57.56 11.20 -82.03
N SER A 520 57.77 12.39 -81.43
CA SER A 520 58.10 13.60 -82.19
C SER A 520 59.48 13.49 -82.87
N GLU A 521 60.47 12.92 -82.17
CA GLU A 521 61.79 12.63 -82.75
C GLU A 521 61.70 11.59 -83.87
N PHE A 522 60.92 10.52 -83.68
CA PHE A 522 60.70 9.50 -84.71
C PHE A 522 60.01 10.08 -85.96
N ALA A 523 59.05 10.99 -85.81
CA ALA A 523 58.43 11.69 -86.93
C ALA A 523 59.43 12.57 -87.70
N ILE A 524 60.36 13.23 -87.01
CA ILE A 524 61.46 13.99 -87.63
C ILE A 524 62.41 13.04 -88.37
N GLN A 525 62.79 11.90 -87.77
CA GLN A 525 63.62 10.89 -88.42
C GLN A 525 62.95 10.32 -89.68
N GLN A 526 61.64 10.04 -89.63
CA GLN A 526 60.87 9.56 -90.77
C GLN A 526 60.82 10.58 -91.92
N LYS A 527 60.67 11.87 -91.60
CA LYS A 527 60.76 12.97 -92.58
C LYS A 527 62.14 13.03 -93.24
N ASN A 528 63.20 13.03 -92.45
CA ASN A 528 64.59 13.08 -92.95
C ASN A 528 64.94 11.84 -93.80
N LEU A 529 64.45 10.66 -93.43
CA LEU A 529 64.60 9.44 -94.21
C LEU A 529 63.87 9.51 -95.56
N ASN A 530 62.66 10.07 -95.59
CA ASN A 530 61.92 10.28 -96.84
C ASN A 530 62.63 11.29 -97.77
N GLU A 531 63.18 12.37 -97.22
CA GLU A 531 64.02 13.34 -97.96
C GLU A 531 65.27 12.65 -98.54
N THR A 532 65.93 11.79 -97.76
CA THR A 532 67.07 10.97 -98.19
C THR A 532 66.68 9.98 -99.31
N ILE A 533 65.48 9.41 -99.26
CA ILE A 533 64.96 8.54 -100.33
C ILE A 533 64.74 9.34 -101.63
N GLN A 534 64.30 10.60 -101.56
CA GLN A 534 64.16 11.43 -102.76
C GLN A 534 65.51 11.85 -103.36
N THR A 535 66.53 12.18 -102.55
CA THR A 535 67.87 12.50 -103.08
C THR A 535 68.52 11.29 -103.72
N VAL A 536 68.51 10.11 -103.08
CA VAL A 536 69.02 8.86 -103.69
C VAL A 536 68.27 8.49 -104.98
N LYS A 537 66.97 8.79 -105.06
CA LYS A 537 66.17 8.61 -106.29
C LYS A 537 66.58 9.57 -107.41
N ALA A 538 66.92 10.82 -107.09
CA ALA A 538 67.47 11.78 -108.05
C ALA A 538 68.89 11.40 -108.51
N GLU A 539 69.76 10.98 -107.59
CA GLU A 539 71.09 10.44 -107.90
C GLU A 539 71.01 9.23 -108.83
N LYS A 540 70.06 8.31 -108.58
CA LYS A 540 69.82 7.16 -109.46
C LYS A 540 69.39 7.58 -110.88
N GLN A 541 68.63 8.67 -111.02
CA GLN A 541 68.28 9.23 -112.34
C GLN A 541 69.49 9.88 -113.02
N ALA A 542 70.33 10.61 -112.28
CA ALA A 542 71.58 11.18 -112.79
C ALA A 542 72.61 10.10 -113.19
N LEU A 543 72.67 8.99 -112.45
CA LEU A 543 73.52 7.85 -112.80
C LEU A 543 73.03 7.17 -114.08
N ALA A 544 71.71 7.07 -114.30
CA ALA A 544 71.14 6.53 -115.53
C ALA A 544 71.43 7.41 -116.76
N THR A 545 71.41 8.75 -116.62
CA THR A 545 71.82 9.65 -117.73
C THR A 545 73.34 9.62 -117.96
N SER A 546 74.15 9.44 -116.90
CA SER A 546 75.59 9.19 -117.02
C SER A 546 75.90 7.88 -117.75
N GLN A 547 75.23 6.78 -117.39
CA GLN A 547 75.37 5.49 -118.11
C GLN A 547 75.03 5.63 -119.59
N LYS A 548 73.91 6.27 -119.94
CA LYS A 548 73.54 6.52 -121.33
C LYS A 548 74.60 7.36 -122.07
N THR A 549 75.18 8.36 -121.39
CA THR A 549 76.25 9.20 -121.97
C THR A 549 77.51 8.38 -122.25
N LEU A 550 77.88 7.45 -121.35
CA LEU A 550 78.99 6.51 -121.56
C LEU A 550 78.71 5.51 -122.68
N GLU A 551 77.46 5.08 -122.86
CA GLU A 551 77.05 4.17 -123.93
C GLU A 551 77.06 4.84 -125.31
N ASP A 552 76.65 6.11 -125.39
CA ASP A 552 76.78 6.93 -126.60
C ASP A 552 78.26 7.30 -126.89
N GLN A 553 79.11 7.46 -125.87
CA GLN A 553 80.57 7.55 -126.04
C GLN A 553 81.18 6.24 -126.55
N TRP A 554 80.74 5.09 -126.05
CA TRP A 554 81.19 3.77 -126.52
C TRP A 554 80.86 3.54 -128.00
N LYS A 555 79.67 3.95 -128.45
CA LYS A 555 79.31 3.93 -129.89
C LYS A 555 80.22 4.81 -130.74
N LYS A 556 80.54 6.03 -130.28
CA LYS A 556 81.53 6.88 -130.97
C LYS A 556 82.90 6.22 -131.03
N LEU A 557 83.34 5.60 -129.94
CA LEU A 557 84.66 4.97 -129.86
C LEU A 557 84.76 3.73 -130.76
N GLU A 558 83.71 2.90 -130.81
CA GLU A 558 83.61 1.76 -131.74
C GLU A 558 83.59 2.22 -133.21
N ASN A 559 82.91 3.32 -133.54
CA ASN A 559 82.99 3.93 -134.87
C ASN A 559 84.43 4.37 -135.20
N THR A 560 85.11 5.11 -134.30
CA THR A 560 86.51 5.51 -134.54
C THR A 560 87.48 4.32 -134.61
N LYS A 561 87.15 3.20 -133.98
CA LYS A 561 87.88 1.93 -134.11
C LYS A 561 87.68 1.31 -135.49
N GLN A 562 86.47 1.33 -136.06
CA GLN A 562 86.22 0.89 -137.43
C GLN A 562 86.91 1.81 -138.47
N GLU A 563 86.92 3.12 -138.23
CA GLU A 563 87.70 4.08 -139.01
C GLU A 563 89.20 3.76 -138.95
N LEU A 564 89.78 3.59 -137.76
CA LEU A 564 91.19 3.17 -137.57
C LEU A 564 91.51 1.80 -138.19
N GLU A 565 90.55 0.87 -138.23
CA GLU A 565 90.72 -0.44 -138.87
C GLU A 565 90.69 -0.34 -140.40
N SER A 566 89.96 0.65 -140.95
CA SER A 566 90.04 1.03 -142.37
C SER A 566 91.37 1.73 -142.71
N TYR A 567 91.83 2.67 -141.87
CA TYR A 567 93.16 3.28 -142.00
C TYR A 567 94.28 2.24 -141.90
N ARG A 568 94.15 1.25 -141.01
CA ARG A 568 95.11 0.15 -140.91
C ARG A 568 95.15 -0.69 -142.18
N LYS A 569 94.00 -1.00 -142.80
CA LYS A 569 93.97 -1.71 -144.09
C LYS A 569 94.60 -0.88 -145.22
N ALA A 570 94.37 0.43 -145.24
CA ALA A 570 95.06 1.33 -146.17
C ALA A 570 96.58 1.33 -145.93
N LEU A 571 97.03 1.41 -144.67
CA LEU A 571 98.45 1.40 -144.30
C LEU A 571 99.14 0.05 -144.56
N GLU A 572 98.44 -1.08 -144.44
CA GLU A 572 98.98 -2.40 -144.78
C GLU A 572 99.10 -2.57 -146.31
N ALA A 573 98.14 -2.04 -147.09
CA ALA A 573 98.26 -1.95 -148.55
C ALA A 573 99.36 -0.96 -149.00
N GLU A 574 99.56 0.14 -148.26
CA GLU A 574 100.67 1.07 -148.47
C GLU A 574 102.02 0.40 -148.17
N LYS A 575 102.10 -0.54 -147.21
CA LYS A 575 103.31 -1.37 -146.98
C LYS A 575 103.55 -2.41 -148.07
N GLU A 576 102.51 -3.06 -148.60
CA GLU A 576 102.66 -3.95 -149.76
C GLU A 576 103.19 -3.16 -150.96
N ALA A 577 102.60 -1.99 -151.24
CA ALA A 577 103.11 -1.06 -152.25
C ALA A 577 104.56 -0.61 -151.96
N LEU A 578 104.93 -0.39 -150.69
CA LEU A 578 106.30 0.00 -150.29
C LEU A 578 107.32 -1.14 -150.44
N GLU A 579 106.94 -2.42 -150.26
CA GLU A 579 107.81 -3.56 -150.56
C GLU A 579 107.94 -3.80 -152.07
N GLU A 580 106.85 -3.68 -152.85
CA GLU A 580 106.96 -3.65 -154.31
C GLU A 580 107.87 -2.50 -154.76
N GLN A 581 107.71 -1.30 -154.18
CA GLN A 581 108.56 -0.15 -154.43
C GLN A 581 110.03 -0.40 -154.02
N LYS A 582 110.34 -1.16 -152.96
CA LYS A 582 111.71 -1.60 -152.65
C LYS A 582 112.29 -2.56 -153.69
N THR A 583 111.48 -3.43 -154.28
CA THR A 583 111.95 -4.30 -155.39
C THR A 583 112.19 -3.51 -156.67
N ALA A 584 111.34 -2.51 -156.96
CA ALA A 584 111.54 -1.56 -158.05
C ALA A 584 112.80 -0.70 -157.82
N LEU A 585 112.98 -0.15 -156.61
CA LEU A 585 114.12 0.70 -156.23
C LEU A 585 115.48 -0.02 -156.25
N ARG A 586 115.48 -1.35 -156.44
CA ARG A 586 116.68 -2.15 -156.70
C ARG A 586 117.10 -2.16 -158.18
N ASN A 587 116.16 -1.92 -159.09
CA ASN A 587 116.33 -2.03 -160.54
C ASN A 587 116.25 -0.67 -161.29
N ALA A 588 115.62 0.36 -160.71
CA ALA A 588 115.64 1.77 -161.14
C ALA A 588 115.32 2.66 -159.92
N MET A 589 115.81 3.88 -159.67
CA MET A 589 116.20 4.99 -160.56
C MET A 589 115.09 5.51 -161.52
N GLU A 590 113.84 5.79 -161.04
CA GLU A 590 112.83 6.66 -161.73
C GLU A 590 111.51 7.04 -160.89
N SER A 591 111.39 8.26 -160.25
CA SER A 591 110.17 9.19 -160.01
C SER A 591 109.09 9.10 -158.81
N THR A 592 108.12 10.09 -158.54
CA THR A 592 107.52 10.61 -157.17
C THR A 592 106.01 11.29 -156.93
N GLU A 593 105.35 11.50 -155.66
CA GLU A 593 104.21 12.50 -155.04
C GLU A 593 102.76 12.23 -154.21
N THR A 594 101.99 13.18 -153.44
CA THR A 594 100.81 13.02 -152.32
C THR A 594 99.66 14.15 -151.83
N THR A 595 98.57 13.98 -150.89
CA THR A 595 97.43 14.96 -150.24
C THR A 595 96.45 14.48 -148.96
N SER A 596 95.33 14.95 -148.18
CA SER A 596 94.25 16.07 -147.72
C SER A 596 93.26 15.71 -146.40
N GLU A 597 92.12 16.20 -145.65
CA GLU A 597 91.06 17.32 -145.16
C GLU A 597 89.93 16.86 -143.99
N LYS A 598 88.82 17.38 -143.22
CA LYS A 598 87.97 18.59 -142.56
C LYS A 598 86.67 18.34 -141.48
N PRO A 599 85.98 19.27 -140.61
CA PRO A 599 84.90 19.08 -139.43
C PRO A 599 83.66 20.11 -138.88
N GLU A 600 82.69 19.88 -137.85
CA GLU A 600 81.45 20.71 -137.19
C GLU A 600 80.75 20.33 -135.70
N MET A 601 79.65 20.73 -134.84
CA MET A 601 78.39 21.68 -134.48
C MET A 601 77.54 21.60 -133.00
N PRO A 602 76.38 22.36 -132.53
CA PRO A 602 75.66 22.63 -131.10
C PRO A 602 74.12 22.15 -130.63
N ARG A 603 73.13 22.49 -129.62
CA ARG A 603 72.52 23.46 -128.48
C ARG A 603 71.29 22.85 -127.47
N VAL A 604 70.30 23.23 -126.49
CA VAL A 604 69.38 24.25 -125.60
C VAL A 604 68.54 23.62 -124.27
N THR A 605 67.52 23.96 -123.31
CA THR A 605 66.59 24.98 -122.45
C THR A 605 65.48 24.31 -121.39
N ASN A 606 64.51 24.64 -120.37
CA ASN A 606 63.79 25.61 -119.30
C ASN A 606 62.66 24.90 -118.30
N GLU A 607 61.70 25.21 -117.25
CA GLU A 607 61.03 26.16 -116.13
C GLU A 607 59.87 25.45 -115.13
N LYS A 608 58.92 25.77 -114.08
CA LYS A 608 58.21 26.74 -113.00
C LYS A 608 57.17 26.01 -111.91
N GLU A 609 56.23 26.33 -110.86
CA GLU A 609 55.47 27.32 -109.84
C GLU A 609 54.48 26.57 -108.69
N GLU A 610 53.57 26.85 -107.62
CA GLU A 610 52.89 27.78 -106.48
C GLU A 610 51.91 27.00 -105.36
N THR A 611 50.99 27.24 -104.27
CA THR A 611 50.16 28.20 -103.27
C THR A 611 49.60 27.53 -101.82
N THR A 612 48.61 27.75 -100.79
CA THR A 612 47.36 28.52 -100.13
C THR A 612 46.89 28.28 -98.53
N SER A 613 45.71 28.74 -97.84
CA SER A 613 45.17 28.57 -96.32
C SER A 613 43.58 28.83 -95.91
N LYS A 614 42.74 28.91 -94.73
CA LYS A 614 42.55 28.98 -93.14
C LYS A 614 41.04 28.58 -92.52
N GLU A 615 40.23 28.75 -91.34
CA GLU A 615 39.95 29.48 -89.95
C GLU A 615 38.82 28.87 -88.84
N GLU A 616 38.16 29.54 -87.76
CA GLU A 616 37.30 29.05 -86.49
C GLU A 616 35.94 29.84 -85.94
N LYS A 617 35.09 29.87 -84.76
CA LYS A 617 34.86 29.51 -83.22
C LYS A 617 33.36 29.73 -82.50
N SER A 618 32.96 29.47 -81.15
CA SER A 618 31.56 29.69 -80.41
C SER A 618 31.25 29.60 -78.75
N PRO A 619 30.01 29.86 -78.08
CA PRO A 619 29.64 30.09 -76.55
C PRO A 619 28.24 29.62 -75.75
N ALA A 620 27.90 29.89 -74.39
CA ALA A 620 26.63 29.55 -73.47
C ALA A 620 26.45 30.26 -71.98
N ALA A 621 25.56 30.18 -70.86
CA ALA A 621 24.15 29.76 -70.27
C ALA A 621 23.75 30.19 -68.69
N THR A 622 22.51 30.06 -67.99
CA THR A 622 22.12 30.53 -66.50
C THR A 622 20.67 30.28 -65.70
N THR A 623 20.44 30.50 -64.31
CA THR A 623 19.21 30.76 -63.29
C THR A 623 18.27 29.67 -62.48
N VAL A 624 17.36 29.78 -61.38
CA VAL A 624 17.02 30.51 -60.01
C VAL A 624 15.67 30.11 -59.11
N SER A 625 15.43 30.46 -57.75
CA SER A 625 14.16 30.59 -56.79
C SER A 625 13.74 29.57 -55.57
N ALA A 626 12.82 29.63 -54.48
CA ALA A 626 11.96 30.54 -53.52
C ALA A 626 11.12 29.83 -52.26
N ALA A 627 10.44 30.47 -51.19
CA ALA A 627 9.62 29.88 -49.98
C ALA A 627 8.60 30.76 -49.04
N VAL A 628 7.81 30.24 -48.01
CA VAL A 628 6.72 30.94 -47.14
C VAL A 628 6.49 30.46 -45.63
N HIS A 629 5.90 31.31 -44.72
CA HIS A 629 5.46 31.13 -43.28
C HIS A 629 4.03 31.78 -43.01
N PRO A 630 3.31 31.88 -41.82
CA PRO A 630 3.69 31.92 -40.35
C PRO A 630 2.65 31.45 -39.22
N HIS A 631 2.92 31.80 -37.93
CA HIS A 631 2.06 31.90 -36.68
C HIS A 631 1.44 30.67 -35.95
N LYS A 632 1.31 30.75 -34.60
CA LYS A 632 0.81 29.69 -33.68
C LYS A 632 0.31 30.24 -32.33
N LEU A 633 -0.75 29.65 -31.77
CA LEU A 633 -1.31 29.64 -30.38
C LEU A 633 -2.51 28.64 -30.38
N PRO A 634 -3.17 28.23 -29.26
CA PRO A 634 -2.96 28.56 -27.84
C PRO A 634 -2.72 27.34 -26.90
N GLU A 635 -2.68 27.59 -25.59
CA GLU A 635 -2.44 26.67 -24.45
C GLU A 635 -3.18 27.19 -23.20
N ALA A 636 -3.53 26.43 -22.13
CA ALA A 636 -3.63 24.99 -21.87
C ALA A 636 -4.42 24.75 -20.54
N GLU A 637 -4.61 23.49 -20.09
CA GLU A 637 -5.26 23.08 -18.82
C GLU A 637 -4.45 21.93 -18.18
N GLU A 638 -4.39 21.81 -16.83
CA GLU A 638 -3.50 20.84 -16.15
C GLU A 638 -4.09 19.42 -16.08
N GLU A 639 -3.81 18.62 -17.09
CA GLU A 639 -4.07 17.18 -17.09
C GLU A 639 -2.95 16.42 -16.34
N LYS A 640 -3.29 15.36 -15.58
CA LYS A 640 -2.30 14.44 -14.99
C LYS A 640 -1.38 13.89 -16.10
N PRO A 641 -0.09 13.59 -15.82
CA PRO A 641 0.84 13.12 -16.84
C PRO A 641 0.36 11.80 -17.46
N ARG A 642 -0.19 11.86 -18.67
CA ARG A 642 -0.53 10.68 -19.48
C ARG A 642 0.72 9.84 -19.73
N LYS A 643 0.61 8.51 -19.56
CA LYS A 643 1.55 7.55 -20.16
C LYS A 643 1.64 7.80 -21.66
N GLU A 644 2.72 7.38 -22.32
CA GLU A 644 2.78 7.54 -23.78
C GLU A 644 1.64 6.74 -24.45
N PRO A 645 0.94 7.26 -25.46
CA PRO A 645 -0.13 6.51 -26.14
C PRO A 645 0.35 5.19 -26.80
N ALA A 646 1.66 5.05 -27.01
CA ALA A 646 2.29 3.81 -27.48
C ALA A 646 2.54 2.78 -26.36
N GLU A 647 2.56 3.21 -25.09
CA GLU A 647 2.70 2.37 -23.90
C GLU A 647 1.33 1.85 -23.44
N GLU A 648 0.33 2.73 -23.31
CA GLU A 648 -1.05 2.35 -23.00
C GLU A 648 -1.59 1.29 -24.00
N LEU A 649 -1.30 1.46 -25.30
CA LEU A 649 -1.68 0.50 -26.34
C LEU A 649 -0.91 -0.83 -26.27
N ARG A 650 0.26 -0.88 -25.60
CA ARG A 650 0.98 -2.13 -25.32
C ARG A 650 0.42 -2.83 -24.09
N GLU A 651 0.21 -2.11 -22.99
CA GLU A 651 -0.45 -2.63 -21.77
C GLU A 651 -1.81 -3.26 -22.14
N LYS A 652 -2.62 -2.51 -22.90
CA LYS A 652 -3.93 -2.96 -23.38
C LYS A 652 -3.89 -4.19 -24.28
N ARG A 653 -2.83 -4.37 -25.07
CA ARG A 653 -2.62 -5.59 -25.85
C ARG A 653 -2.16 -6.75 -24.97
N ALA A 654 -1.22 -6.51 -24.05
CA ALA A 654 -0.73 -7.54 -23.13
C ALA A 654 -1.87 -8.13 -22.30
N LEU A 655 -2.74 -7.28 -21.72
CA LEU A 655 -3.92 -7.74 -20.97
C LEU A 655 -4.91 -8.49 -21.88
N GLN A 656 -5.11 -8.04 -23.13
CA GLN A 656 -5.98 -8.74 -24.08
C GLN A 656 -5.45 -10.14 -24.41
N ASP A 657 -4.14 -10.26 -24.64
CA ASP A 657 -3.49 -11.53 -24.96
C ASP A 657 -3.45 -12.47 -23.74
N GLU A 658 -3.28 -11.94 -22.52
CA GLU A 658 -3.35 -12.67 -21.26
C GLU A 658 -4.75 -13.25 -21.02
N LEU A 659 -5.80 -12.41 -21.03
CA LEU A 659 -7.18 -12.86 -20.92
C LEU A 659 -7.50 -13.92 -21.98
N THR A 660 -7.11 -13.67 -23.24
CA THR A 660 -7.32 -14.63 -24.35
C THR A 660 -6.56 -15.95 -24.16
N ASN A 661 -5.43 -15.96 -23.45
CA ASN A 661 -4.66 -17.16 -23.13
C ASN A 661 -5.29 -17.95 -21.96
N ILE A 662 -5.86 -17.25 -20.97
CA ILE A 662 -6.56 -17.88 -19.83
C ILE A 662 -7.89 -18.49 -20.29
N SER A 663 -8.73 -17.73 -21.01
CA SER A 663 -10.05 -18.18 -21.51
C SER A 663 -10.00 -19.33 -22.52
N ARG A 664 -8.81 -19.74 -22.99
CA ARG A 664 -8.59 -20.95 -23.80
C ARG A 664 -8.36 -22.22 -22.97
N LYS A 665 -8.00 -22.06 -21.70
CA LYS A 665 -7.62 -23.16 -20.79
C LYS A 665 -8.66 -23.36 -19.71
N GLN A 666 -9.13 -22.26 -19.11
CA GLN A 666 -9.92 -22.27 -17.88
C GLN A 666 -11.25 -21.54 -18.11
N PRO A 667 -12.38 -22.09 -17.60
CA PRO A 667 -13.72 -21.54 -17.81
C PRO A 667 -14.02 -20.25 -17.03
N TYR A 668 -13.31 -20.02 -15.92
CA TYR A 668 -13.52 -18.87 -15.04
C TYR A 668 -12.23 -18.07 -14.86
N ILE A 669 -12.37 -16.79 -14.53
CA ILE A 669 -11.27 -15.88 -14.21
C ILE A 669 -11.56 -15.22 -12.86
N ARG A 670 -10.55 -15.23 -11.99
CA ARG A 670 -10.50 -14.46 -10.75
C ARG A 670 -9.59 -13.25 -10.93
N ILE A 671 -10.08 -12.08 -10.55
CA ILE A 671 -9.32 -10.83 -10.63
C ILE A 671 -9.15 -10.30 -9.21
N THR A 672 -7.91 -10.26 -8.73
CA THR A 672 -7.56 -9.61 -7.47
C THR A 672 -7.30 -8.13 -7.75
N SER A 673 -8.06 -7.27 -7.10
CA SER A 673 -7.91 -5.81 -7.15
C SER A 673 -6.85 -5.31 -6.16
N THR A 674 -6.37 -4.08 -6.34
CA THR A 674 -5.35 -3.44 -5.46
C THR A 674 -5.86 -3.14 -4.04
N ASP A 675 -7.17 -3.12 -3.82
CA ASP A 675 -7.83 -3.09 -2.51
C ASP A 675 -8.02 -4.50 -1.90
N CYS A 676 -7.38 -5.52 -2.51
CA CYS A 676 -7.38 -6.93 -2.11
C CYS A 676 -8.69 -7.69 -2.40
N CYS A 677 -9.73 -7.02 -2.92
CA CYS A 677 -10.99 -7.65 -3.28
C CYS A 677 -10.83 -8.58 -4.49
N GLN A 678 -11.33 -9.82 -4.42
CA GLN A 678 -11.30 -10.77 -5.53
C GLN A 678 -12.66 -10.94 -6.20
N PHE A 679 -12.73 -10.64 -7.49
CA PHE A 679 -13.95 -10.71 -8.31
C PHE A 679 -13.93 -11.94 -9.22
N LEU A 680 -15.08 -12.63 -9.39
CA LEU A 680 -15.19 -13.83 -10.21
C LEU A 680 -15.98 -13.56 -11.50
N PHE A 681 -15.44 -14.00 -12.64
CA PHE A 681 -16.04 -13.81 -13.97
C PHE A 681 -16.03 -15.11 -14.78
N GLU A 682 -17.00 -15.27 -15.68
CA GLU A 682 -16.88 -16.26 -16.75
C GLU A 682 -15.85 -15.79 -17.78
N ALA A 683 -14.84 -16.62 -18.06
CA ALA A 683 -13.71 -16.27 -18.91
C ALA A 683 -14.12 -15.91 -20.36
N ARG A 684 -15.33 -16.33 -20.78
CA ARG A 684 -15.90 -16.05 -22.11
C ARG A 684 -16.69 -14.72 -22.19
N HIS A 685 -17.03 -14.12 -21.04
CA HIS A 685 -17.89 -12.93 -20.93
C HIS A 685 -17.12 -11.68 -20.43
N LEU A 686 -15.86 -11.85 -20.02
CA LEU A 686 -14.96 -10.77 -19.62
C LEU A 686 -14.32 -10.12 -20.86
N GLN A 687 -14.37 -8.79 -20.95
CA GLN A 687 -13.89 -8.01 -22.10
C GLN A 687 -13.10 -6.77 -21.67
N ILE A 688 -12.17 -6.30 -22.49
CA ILE A 688 -11.50 -5.00 -22.23
C ILE A 688 -12.34 -3.86 -22.78
N LYS A 689 -12.56 -2.85 -21.93
CA LYS A 689 -13.36 -1.66 -22.21
C LYS A 689 -12.53 -0.39 -22.01
N ALA A 690 -12.87 0.66 -22.76
CA ALA A 690 -12.44 2.01 -22.44
C ALA A 690 -13.55 2.68 -21.61
N GLY A 691 -13.21 3.24 -20.46
CA GLY A 691 -14.09 4.09 -19.67
C GLY A 691 -14.05 5.52 -20.21
N LEU A 692 -14.44 6.48 -19.36
CA LEU A 692 -14.51 7.90 -19.74
C LEU A 692 -13.14 8.60 -19.66
N PHE A 693 -12.27 8.15 -18.76
CA PHE A 693 -10.93 8.71 -18.52
C PHE A 693 -9.85 7.64 -18.35
N ASP A 694 -10.21 6.36 -18.44
CA ASP A 694 -9.39 5.19 -18.16
C ASP A 694 -9.72 4.03 -19.13
N TRP A 695 -9.09 2.89 -18.93
CA TRP A 695 -9.49 1.63 -19.53
C TRP A 695 -9.30 0.49 -18.53
N GLY A 696 -9.97 -0.64 -18.75
CA GLY A 696 -9.99 -1.75 -17.81
C GLY A 696 -10.78 -2.93 -18.34
N VAL A 697 -11.21 -3.82 -17.44
CA VAL A 697 -12.03 -4.99 -17.77
C VAL A 697 -13.47 -4.77 -17.35
N GLU A 698 -14.42 -5.26 -18.16
CA GLU A 698 -15.84 -5.33 -17.84
C GLU A 698 -16.36 -6.75 -18.02
N GLY A 699 -17.22 -7.19 -17.10
CA GLY A 699 -17.95 -8.45 -17.19
C GLY A 699 -19.10 -8.49 -16.17
N THR A 700 -19.96 -9.50 -16.24
CA THR A 700 -20.91 -9.78 -15.16
C THR A 700 -20.17 -10.54 -14.06
N GLU A 701 -20.13 -9.96 -12.87
CA GLU A 701 -19.49 -10.55 -11.69
C GLU A 701 -20.42 -11.60 -11.07
N ILE A 702 -19.87 -12.77 -10.73
CA ILE A 702 -20.62 -13.98 -10.42
C ILE A 702 -21.21 -13.98 -9.00
N ILE A 703 -20.57 -13.29 -8.05
CA ILE A 703 -20.97 -13.28 -6.64
C ILE A 703 -22.11 -12.27 -6.39
N GLN A 704 -22.02 -11.08 -6.98
CA GLN A 704 -23.05 -10.04 -6.93
C GLN A 704 -24.16 -10.25 -7.98
N GLY A 705 -23.82 -10.81 -9.15
CA GLY A 705 -24.73 -11.01 -10.28
C GLY A 705 -24.89 -9.78 -11.20
N GLU A 706 -24.11 -8.72 -11.00
CA GLU A 706 -24.23 -7.42 -11.67
C GLU A 706 -23.04 -7.14 -12.61
N PRO A 707 -23.16 -6.20 -13.57
CA PRO A 707 -22.03 -5.77 -14.41
C PRO A 707 -21.01 -4.97 -13.61
N GLN A 708 -19.77 -5.45 -13.53
CA GLN A 708 -18.66 -4.81 -12.83
C GLN A 708 -17.59 -4.34 -13.82
N TYR A 709 -17.05 -3.14 -13.59
CA TYR A 709 -15.88 -2.59 -14.28
C TYR A 709 -14.72 -2.45 -13.30
N ILE A 710 -13.54 -2.96 -13.69
CA ILE A 710 -12.30 -2.84 -12.90
C ILE A 710 -11.28 -2.11 -13.77
N PRO A 711 -10.88 -0.87 -13.43
CA PRO A 711 -9.83 -0.13 -14.14
C PRO A 711 -8.52 -0.89 -14.15
N HIS A 712 -7.74 -0.80 -15.24
CA HIS A 712 -6.46 -1.49 -15.40
C HIS A 712 -5.51 -1.26 -14.23
N ASP A 713 -5.33 0.01 -13.83
CA ASP A 713 -4.40 0.38 -12.75
C ASP A 713 -4.88 -0.05 -11.35
N ALA A 714 -6.09 -0.61 -11.24
CA ALA A 714 -6.62 -1.25 -10.02
C ALA A 714 -6.53 -2.79 -10.07
N ILE A 715 -6.05 -3.40 -11.16
CA ILE A 715 -5.84 -4.86 -11.25
C ILE A 715 -4.48 -5.20 -10.64
N ALA A 716 -4.48 -5.95 -9.54
CA ALA A 716 -3.25 -6.44 -8.89
C ALA A 716 -2.82 -7.82 -9.44
N ARG A 717 -3.78 -8.70 -9.78
CA ARG A 717 -3.50 -10.05 -10.29
C ARG A 717 -4.69 -10.62 -11.07
N ILE A 718 -4.42 -11.38 -12.14
CA ILE A 718 -5.43 -12.15 -12.87
C ILE A 718 -5.05 -13.64 -12.80
N GLU A 719 -6.02 -14.48 -12.47
CA GLU A 719 -5.87 -15.92 -12.31
C GLU A 719 -6.99 -16.63 -13.06
N GLY A 720 -6.72 -17.76 -13.69
CA GLY A 720 -7.75 -18.63 -14.27
C GLY A 720 -8.11 -19.75 -13.30
N LEU A 721 -9.39 -20.12 -13.24
CA LEU A 721 -9.90 -21.18 -12.36
C LEU A 721 -10.71 -22.21 -13.14
N ASP A 722 -10.53 -23.48 -12.78
CA ASP A 722 -11.29 -24.62 -13.32
C ASP A 722 -12.65 -24.82 -12.64
N SER A 723 -12.79 -24.32 -11.40
CA SER A 723 -14.01 -24.30 -10.58
C SER A 723 -14.30 -22.89 -10.07
N LEU A 724 -15.55 -22.60 -9.71
CA LEU A 724 -15.91 -21.40 -8.95
C LEU A 724 -15.83 -21.61 -7.43
N PHE A 725 -15.73 -22.86 -6.99
CA PHE A 725 -15.88 -23.27 -5.61
C PHE A 725 -14.63 -23.96 -5.08
N ALA A 726 -14.22 -23.57 -3.88
CA ALA A 726 -13.11 -24.17 -3.13
C ALA A 726 -13.54 -25.44 -2.38
N THR A 727 -14.85 -25.67 -2.22
CA THR A 727 -15.42 -26.89 -1.61
C THR A 727 -16.47 -27.53 -2.50
N ASP A 728 -16.76 -28.81 -2.25
CA ASP A 728 -17.99 -29.45 -2.72
C ASP A 728 -19.23 -28.86 -2.00
N GLU A 729 -20.44 -29.18 -2.50
CA GLU A 729 -21.70 -28.77 -1.86
C GLU A 729 -22.02 -29.70 -0.68
N ILE A 730 -21.81 -29.20 0.54
CA ILE A 730 -22.05 -29.93 1.79
C ILE A 730 -23.52 -29.81 2.18
N ALA A 731 -24.18 -30.94 2.45
CA ALA A 731 -25.57 -30.99 2.86
C ALA A 731 -25.71 -30.68 4.37
N CYS A 732 -26.45 -29.64 4.71
CA CYS A 732 -26.66 -29.20 6.10
C CYS A 732 -27.77 -30.04 6.77
N ASP A 733 -27.49 -31.32 7.03
CA ASP A 733 -28.41 -32.18 7.77
C ASP A 733 -28.24 -32.01 9.28
N PHE A 734 -28.85 -30.96 9.83
CA PHE A 734 -28.91 -30.71 11.27
C PHE A 734 -29.67 -31.79 12.09
N SER A 735 -30.14 -32.88 11.47
CA SER A 735 -30.64 -34.06 12.20
C SER A 735 -29.57 -35.13 12.46
N CYS A 736 -28.38 -35.01 11.86
CA CYS A 736 -27.23 -35.89 12.06
C CYS A 736 -26.04 -35.12 12.66
N GLN A 737 -25.51 -35.55 13.81
CA GLN A 737 -24.48 -34.78 14.53
C GLN A 737 -23.18 -34.57 13.74
N GLU A 738 -22.75 -35.54 12.92
CA GLU A 738 -21.50 -35.45 12.16
C GLU A 738 -21.63 -34.47 10.99
N GLY A 739 -22.70 -34.57 10.19
CA GLY A 739 -22.96 -33.64 9.07
C GLY A 739 -23.36 -32.22 9.52
N ALA A 740 -23.98 -32.10 10.70
CA ALA A 740 -24.25 -30.82 11.34
C ALA A 740 -22.96 -30.07 11.72
N ALA A 741 -21.96 -30.80 12.23
CA ALA A 741 -20.67 -30.23 12.62
C ALA A 741 -19.88 -29.74 11.39
N GLU A 742 -19.71 -30.59 10.37
CA GLU A 742 -19.01 -30.24 9.12
C GLU A 742 -19.63 -29.01 8.42
N ALA A 743 -20.96 -28.92 8.38
CA ALA A 743 -21.67 -27.76 7.84
C ALA A 743 -21.48 -26.50 8.70
N ALA A 744 -21.44 -26.61 10.02
CA ALA A 744 -21.24 -25.48 10.94
C ALA A 744 -19.80 -24.96 10.90
N GLU A 745 -18.81 -25.86 10.86
CA GLU A 745 -17.38 -25.52 10.72
C GLU A 745 -17.13 -24.80 9.39
N LEU A 746 -17.71 -25.29 8.27
CA LEU A 746 -17.56 -24.63 6.97
C LEU A 746 -18.24 -23.25 6.93
N LEU A 747 -19.40 -23.08 7.57
CA LEU A 747 -20.08 -21.78 7.68
C LEU A 747 -19.25 -20.78 8.49
N LEU A 748 -18.77 -21.19 9.68
CA LEU A 748 -17.92 -20.38 10.55
C LEU A 748 -16.63 -19.96 9.84
N LEU A 749 -15.95 -20.92 9.20
CA LEU A 749 -14.69 -20.68 8.49
C LEU A 749 -14.87 -19.71 7.32
N ALA A 750 -15.93 -19.85 6.53
CA ALA A 750 -16.22 -18.98 5.39
C ALA A 750 -16.62 -17.57 5.81
N ILE A 751 -17.42 -17.43 6.88
CA ILE A 751 -17.73 -16.14 7.52
C ILE A 751 -16.42 -15.43 7.93
N CYS A 752 -15.58 -16.12 8.70
CA CYS A 752 -14.32 -15.57 9.19
C CYS A 752 -13.40 -15.13 8.03
N CYS A 753 -13.18 -16.02 7.06
CA CYS A 753 -12.30 -15.76 5.92
C CYS A 753 -12.86 -14.77 4.88
N CYS A 754 -14.02 -14.14 5.12
CA CYS A 754 -14.75 -13.31 4.15
C CYS A 754 -14.92 -13.98 2.77
N GLN A 755 -15.13 -15.31 2.77
CA GLN A 755 -15.39 -16.05 1.55
C GLN A 755 -16.90 -16.01 1.23
N PRO A 756 -17.30 -15.68 -0.01
CA PRO A 756 -18.71 -15.78 -0.38
C PRO A 756 -19.13 -17.24 -0.44
N MET A 757 -20.41 -17.48 -0.19
CA MET A 757 -20.98 -18.82 -0.12
C MET A 757 -22.28 -18.91 -0.91
N ARG A 758 -22.48 -20.02 -1.62
CA ARG A 758 -23.77 -20.40 -2.18
C ARG A 758 -24.47 -21.31 -1.18
N ILE A 759 -25.66 -20.90 -0.74
CA ILE A 759 -26.52 -21.73 0.10
C ILE A 759 -27.78 -22.16 -0.67
N THR A 760 -28.25 -23.37 -0.39
CA THR A 760 -29.59 -23.84 -0.77
C THR A 760 -30.52 -23.61 0.44
N TYR A 761 -31.32 -22.54 0.40
CA TYR A 761 -32.12 -22.05 1.54
C TYR A 761 -33.61 -22.41 1.41
N ARG A 762 -34.25 -22.83 2.51
CA ARG A 762 -35.69 -23.10 2.59
C ARG A 762 -36.40 -22.00 3.39
N ASP A 763 -37.23 -21.20 2.73
CA ASP A 763 -37.95 -20.13 3.41
C ASP A 763 -39.03 -20.64 4.40
N LYS A 764 -39.57 -19.73 5.22
CA LYS A 764 -40.66 -20.02 6.19
C LYS A 764 -41.97 -20.48 5.53
N ASN A 765 -42.08 -20.42 4.19
CA ASN A 765 -43.19 -20.93 3.40
C ASN A 765 -42.89 -22.30 2.75
N GLY A 766 -41.73 -22.91 3.05
CA GLY A 766 -41.27 -24.17 2.48
C GLY A 766 -40.66 -24.07 1.08
N ARG A 767 -40.43 -22.86 0.55
CA ARG A 767 -39.84 -22.64 -0.78
C ARG A 767 -38.33 -22.78 -0.71
N ILE A 768 -37.78 -23.69 -1.52
CA ILE A 768 -36.34 -23.89 -1.66
C ILE A 768 -35.82 -22.95 -2.75
N SER A 769 -34.73 -22.23 -2.48
CA SER A 769 -34.05 -21.36 -3.45
C SER A 769 -32.56 -21.28 -3.16
N GLN A 770 -31.73 -21.28 -4.21
CA GLN A 770 -30.31 -20.95 -4.05
C GLN A 770 -30.12 -19.45 -3.80
N LYS A 771 -29.13 -19.10 -2.98
CA LYS A 771 -28.71 -17.73 -2.68
C LYS A 771 -27.19 -17.67 -2.66
N THR A 772 -26.61 -16.71 -3.37
CA THR A 772 -25.22 -16.31 -3.19
C THR A 772 -25.15 -15.24 -2.12
N LEU A 773 -24.42 -15.53 -1.04
CA LEU A 773 -24.18 -14.64 0.09
C LEU A 773 -22.75 -14.12 0.03
N TYR A 774 -22.58 -12.85 0.34
CA TYR A 774 -21.27 -12.19 0.49
C TYR A 774 -21.31 -11.19 1.64
N TYR A 775 -20.15 -10.89 2.21
CA TYR A 775 -20.00 -10.13 3.46
C TYR A 775 -20.90 -10.71 4.57
N ALA A 776 -20.81 -12.02 4.81
CA ALA A 776 -21.65 -12.73 5.76
C ALA A 776 -21.03 -12.70 7.18
N CYS A 777 -21.86 -12.49 8.20
CA CYS A 777 -21.51 -12.61 9.61
C CYS A 777 -22.66 -13.29 10.39
N PHE A 778 -22.42 -13.72 11.61
CA PHE A 778 -23.52 -13.99 12.55
C PHE A 778 -24.30 -12.69 12.81
N LEU A 779 -25.57 -12.78 13.17
CA LEU A 779 -26.40 -11.60 13.38
C LEU A 779 -25.93 -10.81 14.62
N PRO A 780 -25.47 -9.55 14.50
CA PRO A 780 -25.02 -8.78 15.67
C PRO A 780 -26.17 -8.49 16.63
N GLY A 781 -25.87 -8.33 17.92
CA GLY A 781 -26.83 -7.85 18.92
C GLY A 781 -27.28 -6.39 18.66
N GLU A 782 -26.49 -5.61 17.93
CA GLU A 782 -26.87 -4.24 17.54
C GLU A 782 -27.90 -4.21 16.39
N PRO A 783 -28.97 -3.40 16.49
CA PRO A 783 -30.04 -3.38 15.50
C PRO A 783 -29.68 -2.65 14.19
N ASN A 784 -28.57 -1.91 14.15
CA ASN A 784 -28.11 -1.12 13.01
C ASN A 784 -26.63 -1.45 12.72
N PHE A 785 -26.37 -2.32 11.74
CA PHE A 785 -25.01 -2.73 11.37
C PHE A 785 -24.74 -2.60 9.87
N THR A 786 -23.46 -2.47 9.50
CA THR A 786 -22.94 -2.52 8.13
C THR A 786 -22.39 -3.90 7.79
N LEU A 787 -22.23 -4.21 6.50
CA LEU A 787 -21.60 -5.45 6.00
C LEU A 787 -20.54 -5.10 4.93
N PRO A 788 -19.25 -5.49 5.08
CA PRO A 788 -18.68 -6.29 6.18
C PRO A 788 -18.85 -5.63 7.56
N TYR A 789 -18.90 -6.42 8.62
CA TYR A 789 -19.20 -5.93 9.98
C TYR A 789 -17.91 -5.80 10.80
N PRO A 790 -17.44 -4.58 11.15
CA PRO A 790 -16.15 -4.38 11.80
C PRO A 790 -15.99 -5.09 13.15
N GLY A 791 -17.05 -5.14 13.96
CA GLY A 791 -17.02 -5.76 15.28
C GLY A 791 -17.03 -7.30 15.30
N MET A 792 -17.24 -7.95 14.15
CA MET A 792 -17.64 -9.38 14.06
C MET A 792 -16.83 -10.32 14.98
N TYR A 793 -15.51 -10.20 15.00
CA TYR A 793 -14.66 -11.08 15.79
C TYR A 793 -14.65 -10.77 17.28
N ARG A 794 -14.76 -9.49 17.64
CA ARG A 794 -14.84 -9.03 19.02
C ARG A 794 -16.12 -9.52 19.67
N ASP A 795 -17.24 -9.33 18.98
CA ASP A 795 -18.58 -9.69 19.43
C ASP A 795 -18.77 -11.22 19.47
N MET A 796 -18.19 -11.95 18.50
CA MET A 796 -18.18 -13.41 18.47
C MET A 796 -17.32 -14.02 19.60
N LEU A 797 -16.28 -13.33 20.06
CA LEU A 797 -15.50 -13.72 21.26
C LEU A 797 -16.15 -13.25 22.57
N GLY A 798 -17.11 -12.33 22.52
CA GLY A 798 -17.83 -11.77 23.66
C GLY A 798 -19.20 -12.39 23.97
N ASP A 799 -19.63 -13.40 23.20
CA ASP A 799 -21.01 -13.93 23.18
C ASP A 799 -22.09 -12.86 22.85
N GLU A 800 -21.74 -11.80 22.10
CA GLU A 800 -22.65 -10.68 21.76
C GLU A 800 -23.36 -10.84 20.39
N MET A 801 -23.22 -11.99 19.73
CA MET A 801 -23.88 -12.32 18.45
C MET A 801 -24.95 -13.43 18.56
N ASP A 802 -26.02 -13.33 17.77
CA ASP A 802 -27.02 -14.39 17.60
C ASP A 802 -26.48 -15.47 16.64
N THR A 803 -26.13 -16.62 17.22
CA THR A 803 -25.55 -17.77 16.51
C THR A 803 -26.58 -18.68 15.82
N ASP A 804 -27.88 -18.43 15.95
CA ASP A 804 -28.93 -19.12 15.18
C ASP A 804 -29.16 -18.47 13.79
N HIS A 805 -28.60 -17.28 13.56
CA HIS A 805 -28.85 -16.45 12.38
C HIS A 805 -27.58 -15.88 11.74
N ILE A 806 -27.57 -15.82 10.42
CA ILE A 806 -26.53 -15.19 9.60
C ILE A 806 -27.12 -13.93 8.95
N ALA A 807 -26.43 -12.80 9.10
CA ALA A 807 -26.68 -11.60 8.31
C ALA A 807 -25.70 -11.56 7.12
N ALA A 808 -26.21 -11.39 5.91
CA ALA A 808 -25.37 -11.34 4.70
C ALA A 808 -25.99 -10.44 3.62
N ARG A 809 -25.15 -9.89 2.74
CA ARG A 809 -25.63 -9.32 1.47
C ARG A 809 -25.87 -10.45 0.48
N CYS A 810 -26.82 -10.27 -0.44
CA CYS A 810 -27.25 -11.31 -1.37
C CYS A 810 -27.42 -10.72 -2.77
N ALA A 811 -26.99 -11.45 -3.79
CA ALA A 811 -27.21 -11.11 -5.20
C ALA A 811 -28.68 -10.71 -5.47
N GLY A 812 -28.88 -9.61 -6.19
CA GLY A 812 -30.21 -9.06 -6.50
C GLY A 812 -30.94 -8.33 -5.36
N TYR A 813 -30.28 -8.03 -4.24
CA TYR A 813 -30.84 -7.20 -3.15
C TYR A 813 -29.84 -6.15 -2.64
N ALA A 814 -30.29 -4.91 -2.45
CA ALA A 814 -29.44 -3.81 -2.00
C ALA A 814 -29.10 -3.89 -0.50
N GLU A 815 -30.06 -4.28 0.33
CA GLU A 815 -29.95 -4.33 1.79
C GLU A 815 -29.47 -5.72 2.29
N PRO A 816 -28.80 -5.79 3.46
CA PRO A 816 -28.55 -7.03 4.18
C PRO A 816 -29.82 -7.88 4.39
N ARG A 817 -29.66 -9.19 4.41
CA ARG A 817 -30.73 -10.16 4.71
C ARG A 817 -30.29 -11.08 5.84
N ILE A 818 -31.24 -11.39 6.71
CA ILE A 818 -31.09 -12.33 7.81
C ILE A 818 -31.61 -13.71 7.36
N PHE A 819 -30.80 -14.74 7.55
CA PHE A 819 -31.07 -16.14 7.24
C PHE A 819 -30.95 -16.96 8.53
N SER A 820 -31.89 -17.86 8.80
CA SER A 820 -31.76 -18.79 9.95
C SER A 820 -30.91 -19.98 9.53
N ILE A 821 -29.90 -20.34 10.32
CA ILE A 821 -28.95 -21.42 9.98
C ILE A 821 -29.70 -22.75 9.82
N ASN A 822 -30.64 -23.03 10.72
CA ASN A 822 -31.56 -24.17 10.67
C ASN A 822 -32.49 -24.21 9.42
N GLN A 823 -32.44 -23.22 8.54
CA GLN A 823 -33.15 -23.16 7.25
C GLN A 823 -32.23 -23.30 6.03
N ILE A 824 -30.91 -23.37 6.23
CA ILE A 824 -29.93 -23.76 5.22
C ILE A 824 -30.02 -25.29 5.05
N GLN A 825 -30.09 -25.76 3.80
CA GLN A 825 -30.12 -27.20 3.46
C GLN A 825 -28.80 -27.70 2.86
N ALA A 826 -28.02 -26.81 2.26
CA ALA A 826 -26.68 -27.08 1.77
C ALA A 826 -25.88 -25.78 1.67
N VAL A 827 -24.56 -25.87 1.78
CA VAL A 827 -23.60 -24.76 1.67
C VAL A 827 -22.43 -25.17 0.77
N GLN A 828 -21.93 -24.22 -0.02
CA GLN A 828 -20.74 -24.38 -0.84
C GLN A 828 -19.97 -23.05 -0.90
N VAL A 829 -18.65 -23.08 -0.68
CA VAL A 829 -17.84 -21.86 -0.57
C VAL A 829 -17.13 -21.55 -1.88
N PHE A 830 -17.20 -20.30 -2.33
CA PHE A 830 -16.53 -19.84 -3.54
C PHE A 830 -15.01 -19.73 -3.34
N ASP A 831 -14.25 -19.99 -4.41
CA ASP A 831 -12.80 -19.79 -4.44
C ASP A 831 -12.46 -18.30 -4.70
N ALA A 832 -12.87 -17.43 -3.76
CA ALA A 832 -12.58 -16.00 -3.77
C ALA A 832 -12.59 -15.41 -2.35
N PHE A 833 -11.74 -14.41 -2.14
CA PHE A 833 -11.76 -13.51 -0.99
C PHE A 833 -12.54 -12.25 -1.36
N PHE A 834 -13.82 -12.16 -0.93
CA PHE A 834 -14.75 -11.13 -1.40
C PHE A 834 -15.19 -10.25 -0.23
N THR A 835 -14.53 -9.09 -0.11
CA THR A 835 -14.65 -8.19 1.04
C THR A 835 -14.61 -6.71 0.61
N THR A 836 -14.36 -5.79 1.53
CA THR A 836 -14.00 -4.38 1.27
C THR A 836 -12.73 -4.03 2.06
N SER A 837 -12.18 -2.82 1.92
CA SER A 837 -11.07 -2.36 2.80
C SER A 837 -11.44 -2.44 4.30
N GLU A 838 -12.67 -2.09 4.66
CA GLU A 838 -13.24 -2.21 6.01
C GLU A 838 -13.29 -3.68 6.48
N GLY A 839 -13.59 -4.62 5.57
CA GLY A 839 -13.54 -6.05 5.85
C GLY A 839 -12.11 -6.66 5.86
N VAL A 840 -11.14 -6.02 5.19
CA VAL A 840 -9.71 -6.34 5.36
C VAL A 840 -9.23 -5.88 6.74
N GLU A 841 -9.60 -4.67 7.16
CA GLU A 841 -9.35 -4.15 8.52
C GLU A 841 -10.01 -5.05 9.59
N THR A 842 -11.23 -5.54 9.33
CA THR A 842 -11.93 -6.53 10.19
C THR A 842 -11.12 -7.81 10.39
N ILE A 843 -10.48 -8.34 9.33
CA ILE A 843 -9.63 -9.53 9.41
C ILE A 843 -8.27 -9.24 10.07
N GLN A 844 -7.76 -8.00 9.99
CA GLN A 844 -6.56 -7.60 10.73
C GLN A 844 -6.84 -7.50 12.23
N GLU A 845 -7.98 -6.92 12.64
CA GLU A 845 -8.44 -6.99 14.04
C GLU A 845 -8.62 -8.45 14.49
N ALA A 846 -9.17 -9.31 13.63
CA ALA A 846 -9.33 -10.74 13.91
C ALA A 846 -8.02 -11.48 14.19
N ILE A 847 -6.99 -11.26 13.37
CA ILE A 847 -5.66 -11.85 13.55
C ILE A 847 -5.06 -11.37 14.88
N GLN A 848 -5.21 -10.09 15.21
CA GLN A 848 -4.75 -9.54 16.49
C GLN A 848 -5.50 -10.17 17.67
N LEU A 849 -6.84 -10.17 17.66
CA LEU A 849 -7.66 -10.74 18.74
C LEU A 849 -7.42 -12.24 18.91
N ALA A 850 -7.33 -13.01 17.83
CA ALA A 850 -6.99 -14.43 17.89
C ALA A 850 -5.60 -14.65 18.54
N THR A 851 -4.61 -13.80 18.21
CA THR A 851 -3.27 -13.85 18.82
C THR A 851 -3.32 -13.48 20.31
N GLU A 852 -4.03 -12.42 20.69
CA GLU A 852 -4.19 -11.99 22.08
C GLU A 852 -4.95 -13.01 22.95
N CYS A 853 -5.93 -13.72 22.36
CA CYS A 853 -6.66 -14.81 23.00
C CYS A 853 -5.93 -16.17 22.97
N GLY A 854 -4.76 -16.27 22.33
CA GLY A 854 -3.98 -17.52 22.23
C GLY A 854 -4.53 -18.57 21.26
N GLN A 855 -5.36 -18.16 20.30
CA GLN A 855 -5.91 -19.00 19.23
C GLN A 855 -4.94 -19.03 18.02
N GLU A 856 -3.73 -19.55 18.23
CA GLU A 856 -2.64 -19.53 17.24
C GLU A 856 -3.07 -20.13 15.88
N GLU A 857 -3.79 -21.26 15.86
CA GLU A 857 -4.28 -21.90 14.63
C GLU A 857 -5.22 -20.98 13.82
N MET A 858 -6.05 -20.17 14.49
CA MET A 858 -6.97 -19.24 13.82
C MET A 858 -6.24 -17.99 13.31
N ALA A 859 -5.29 -17.47 14.09
CA ALA A 859 -4.43 -16.35 13.68
C ALA A 859 -3.59 -16.73 12.45
N ASP A 860 -2.99 -17.93 12.43
CA ASP A 860 -2.24 -18.46 11.28
C ASP A 860 -3.16 -18.65 10.06
N LEU A 861 -4.36 -19.22 10.24
CA LEU A 861 -5.29 -19.45 9.13
C LEU A 861 -5.70 -18.14 8.46
N LEU A 862 -6.11 -17.13 9.25
CA LEU A 862 -6.49 -15.82 8.73
C LEU A 862 -5.31 -15.08 8.10
N THR A 863 -4.13 -15.15 8.72
CA THR A 863 -2.89 -14.57 8.17
C THR A 863 -2.52 -15.21 6.83
N ASN A 864 -2.65 -16.53 6.70
CA ASN A 864 -2.38 -17.23 5.44
C ASN A 864 -3.41 -16.88 4.36
N ARG A 865 -4.72 -16.77 4.68
CA ARG A 865 -5.73 -16.29 3.71
C ARG A 865 -5.48 -14.86 3.23
N LEU A 866 -5.08 -13.98 4.15
CA LEU A 866 -4.70 -12.62 3.79
C LEU A 866 -3.45 -12.61 2.90
N ARG A 867 -2.43 -13.43 3.21
CA ARG A 867 -1.21 -13.58 2.40
C ARG A 867 -1.45 -14.19 1.01
N GLU A 868 -2.31 -15.19 0.88
CA GLU A 868 -2.72 -15.78 -0.41
C GLU A 868 -3.37 -14.73 -1.33
N THR A 869 -4.11 -13.78 -0.72
CA THR A 869 -4.78 -12.71 -1.45
C THR A 869 -3.80 -11.59 -1.83
N ILE A 870 -3.06 -11.03 -0.87
CA ILE A 870 -2.24 -9.82 -1.02
C ILE A 870 -0.83 -10.11 -1.59
N GLY A 871 -0.33 -11.33 -1.40
CA GLY A 871 1.05 -11.72 -1.68
C GLY A 871 2.03 -11.29 -0.58
N GLU A 872 3.34 -11.48 -0.81
CA GLU A 872 4.44 -11.18 0.13
C GLU A 872 4.67 -9.66 0.41
N LYS A 873 3.65 -8.82 0.26
CA LYS A 873 3.69 -7.38 0.54
C LYS A 873 3.10 -7.01 1.90
N PHE A 874 2.79 -7.99 2.74
CA PHE A 874 2.47 -7.80 4.15
C PHE A 874 3.73 -8.06 5.02
N PRO A 875 4.00 -7.26 6.06
CA PRO A 875 5.14 -7.47 6.97
C PRO A 875 5.03 -8.76 7.80
#